data_AF-A0AAE0NWX4-F1
#
_entry.id   AF-A0AAE0NWX4-F1
#
_cell.length_a   1.000
_cell.length_b   1.000
_cell.length_c   1.000
_cell.angle_alpha   90.00
_cell.angle_beta   90.00
_cell.angle_gamma   90.00
#
_symmetry.space_group_name_H-M   'P 1'
#
loop_
_entity.id
_entity.type
_entity.pdbx_description
1 polymer ?
#
loop_
_entity_poly.entity_id
_entity_poly.type
_entity_poly.pdbx_seq_one_letter_code
_entity_poly.pdbx_strand_id
1 'polypeptide(L)'
;MPPPTHDPSNPSSSNYSQLPPPTHLTVDPSSSNYSQSSLPGTSPRPSLSPSEPTSFPRHSTSSSYSQPSQPPQSQSQPQTQPPTFNDTARGNNQNVRTSTIRTSTATATGAPTTRPSHQSPPHRAAGPPSTLREKIFHALPPHTGPLNVGFMEIELPVRQPRTFSHIKRNGEYALKLDTVLFAVYYPCEGPEETPKEKAMFARDRIRRCRGSGNWEGFDGTGDRQQEGEGEATGQSRGKGKKQKKNGGLTRPPWLPRPRLSTCKGYANFANMPNAPVATYFALTSMFTKLPAWRNAKLSDGPPLAGPEEMGEEALNRGFSDTSELTLVWGPRPAPDAEELRRRRAKYPVIMFSHGLGGSRTVHSTICGELASYGFVVVAIEHRDGSGARTYVNKEGSAPDLSSQNLDRRSNTEREKEEGSIFTTKRRRKENAKRKPYYMVDYLFPLDNAQDTRPHNPAGVDTELRSAQIEMRCAEIQEAFHVLNMINDGQGEEVARRNLRKKGNKGSSSKGLIGINWDDWAGRLYLEDVTMMGHSFGGVTAAQVLRLREDFTWISQGILLDAWGPAMPEDSSEEHKIQKPILALGSEAFMHWKDNFERVEKLCLEAQDAGVPSWMTTIRGSVHLAAADFAVLYPNWMSLLMKSLVNPKRAIQLHVESALEFFRMTLPEQHHSRFSRAWPFEEGLLTTTAGAANEVSFDFRPNEKWVAARLKIPHEFKLRVRSWAKRRIQPGPDVPRDGRGKPLAGLVDWGAGNEIWVHISPDKEEVPNVSEEAE
;
A
#
# COMPACT_ATOMS: atom_id res chain seq x y z
N MET A 1 59.52 4.49 -10.87
CA MET A 1 60.32 5.23 -9.86
C MET A 1 59.37 6.06 -8.99
N PRO A 2 59.79 6.48 -7.77
CA PRO A 2 58.93 7.21 -6.81
C PRO A 2 58.62 8.68 -7.21
N PRO A 3 57.71 9.39 -6.49
CA PRO A 3 57.24 10.74 -6.84
C PRO A 3 58.20 11.86 -6.35
N PRO A 4 57.84 13.15 -6.52
CA PRO A 4 57.34 13.86 -5.32
C PRO A 4 56.23 14.92 -5.56
N THR A 5 55.82 15.50 -4.43
CA THR A 5 54.82 16.56 -4.17
C THR A 5 55.19 17.95 -4.69
N HIS A 6 54.19 18.82 -4.94
CA HIS A 6 53.85 19.92 -4.01
C HIS A 6 52.61 20.77 -4.40
N ASP A 7 51.80 21.10 -3.39
CA ASP A 7 50.97 22.32 -3.31
C ASP A 7 51.81 23.38 -2.56
N PRO A 8 51.75 24.68 -2.93
CA PRO A 8 50.83 25.56 -2.20
C PRO A 8 50.18 26.71 -3.00
N SER A 9 49.12 27.24 -2.39
CA SER A 9 48.70 28.66 -2.29
C SER A 9 47.55 29.18 -3.17
N ASN A 10 46.55 29.68 -2.47
CA ASN A 10 45.37 30.40 -2.96
C ASN A 10 45.55 31.91 -2.69
N PRO A 11 45.30 32.78 -3.68
CA PRO A 11 44.80 34.12 -3.40
C PRO A 11 43.40 34.36 -4.01
N SER A 12 42.53 34.93 -3.18
CA SER A 12 41.19 35.40 -3.55
C SER A 12 41.20 36.50 -4.61
N SER A 13 40.24 36.49 -5.55
CA SER A 13 39.15 37.51 -5.61
C SER A 13 38.40 37.53 -6.97
N SER A 14 37.14 37.97 -6.92
CA SER A 14 36.32 38.59 -7.99
C SER A 14 36.63 38.29 -9.47
N ASN A 15 35.67 37.65 -10.15
CA ASN A 15 34.75 38.38 -11.03
C ASN A 15 33.53 37.54 -11.43
N TYR A 16 32.33 38.02 -11.08
CA TYR A 16 31.06 37.50 -11.64
C TYR A 16 30.73 38.31 -12.90
N SER A 17 30.66 37.63 -14.05
CA SER A 17 30.13 38.24 -15.28
C SER A 17 28.61 38.42 -15.17
N GLN A 18 28.10 39.52 -15.74
CA GLN A 18 26.74 40.00 -15.55
C GLN A 18 25.73 39.29 -16.47
N LEU A 19 24.51 39.12 -15.97
CA LEU A 19 23.30 38.93 -16.78
C LEU A 19 22.31 40.07 -16.45
N PRO A 20 21.55 40.60 -17.44
CA PRO A 20 20.74 41.79 -17.26
C PRO A 20 19.45 41.52 -16.44
N PRO A 21 18.93 42.52 -15.70
CA PRO A 21 17.70 42.39 -14.92
C PRO A 21 16.44 42.55 -15.78
N PRO A 22 15.30 41.92 -15.41
CA PRO A 22 14.02 42.13 -16.07
C PRO A 22 13.39 43.48 -15.73
N THR A 23 12.62 44.03 -16.67
CA THR A 23 11.91 45.32 -16.53
C THR A 23 10.74 45.27 -15.55
N HIS A 24 10.75 46.14 -14.54
CA HIS A 24 9.57 46.43 -13.72
C HIS A 24 8.67 47.47 -14.41
N LEU A 25 7.38 47.15 -14.56
CA LEU A 25 6.35 48.14 -14.85
C LEU A 25 5.91 48.82 -13.55
N THR A 26 5.96 50.14 -13.53
CA THR A 26 5.47 50.99 -12.42
C THR A 26 3.99 51.31 -12.60
N VAL A 27 3.23 51.25 -11.50
CA VAL A 27 1.88 51.83 -11.40
C VAL A 27 1.83 52.63 -10.10
N ASP A 28 1.48 53.90 -10.21
CA ASP A 28 1.53 54.89 -9.12
C ASP A 28 0.22 54.92 -8.30
N PRO A 29 0.24 55.10 -6.96
CA PRO A 29 -0.97 55.08 -6.14
C PRO A 29 -1.50 56.49 -5.83
N SER A 30 -2.80 56.76 -6.05
CA SER A 30 -3.44 58.02 -5.67
C SER A 30 -4.80 57.88 -4.95
N SER A 31 -4.85 58.44 -3.73
CA SER A 31 -6.01 59.02 -3.03
C SER A 31 -7.39 58.31 -3.04
N SER A 32 -7.63 57.56 -1.96
CA SER A 32 -8.79 57.65 -1.04
C SER A 32 -9.91 58.69 -1.30
N ASN A 33 -11.19 58.29 -1.16
CA ASN A 33 -12.06 58.57 0.03
C ASN A 33 -13.57 58.30 -0.19
N TYR A 34 -14.31 58.03 0.91
CA TYR A 34 -15.79 58.00 1.05
C TYR A 34 -16.56 56.98 0.14
N SER A 35 -17.81 56.58 0.40
CA SER A 35 -18.48 56.22 1.68
C SER A 35 -19.71 55.31 1.43
N GLN A 36 -20.41 54.91 2.49
CA GLN A 36 -21.65 54.09 2.44
C GLN A 36 -22.84 54.80 1.76
N SER A 37 -23.63 54.09 0.94
CA SER A 37 -25.12 53.98 1.10
C SER A 37 -25.84 53.15 0.02
N SER A 38 -26.80 52.32 0.47
CA SER A 38 -28.15 52.02 -0.08
C SER A 38 -28.43 51.78 -1.59
N LEU A 39 -28.89 50.55 -1.87
CA LEU A 39 -30.02 50.07 -2.71
C LEU A 39 -31.07 51.11 -3.23
N PRO A 40 -31.97 50.73 -4.19
CA PRO A 40 -31.81 49.93 -5.44
C PRO A 40 -32.58 50.56 -6.65
N GLY A 41 -32.48 50.01 -7.88
CA GLY A 41 -33.30 50.53 -9.02
C GLY A 41 -33.29 49.78 -10.37
N THR A 42 -34.44 49.22 -10.70
CA THR A 42 -35.00 48.73 -11.99
C THR A 42 -34.40 49.14 -13.36
N SER A 43 -34.31 48.12 -14.25
CA SER A 43 -34.61 48.07 -15.71
C SER A 43 -35.55 49.17 -16.28
N PRO A 44 -35.52 49.54 -17.60
CA PRO A 44 -35.52 48.58 -18.72
C PRO A 44 -34.80 48.94 -20.05
N ARG A 45 -34.87 47.99 -20.99
CA ARG A 45 -34.53 48.07 -22.42
C ARG A 45 -35.47 49.04 -23.19
N PRO A 46 -35.05 49.57 -24.35
CA PRO A 46 -35.72 49.13 -25.58
C PRO A 46 -34.75 48.80 -26.74
N SER A 47 -35.30 48.49 -27.90
CA SER A 47 -34.61 47.97 -29.10
C SER A 47 -35.01 48.73 -30.37
N LEU A 48 -34.13 48.80 -31.38
CA LEU A 48 -34.43 48.37 -32.77
C LEU A 48 -33.20 48.49 -33.70
N SER A 49 -33.35 47.95 -34.93
CA SER A 49 -32.39 47.79 -36.04
C SER A 49 -32.74 48.81 -37.18
N PRO A 50 -32.40 48.66 -38.50
CA PRO A 50 -31.55 47.68 -39.23
C PRO A 50 -30.64 48.24 -40.36
N SER A 51 -29.80 47.39 -40.97
CA SER A 51 -29.56 47.36 -42.44
C SER A 51 -28.72 46.15 -42.90
N GLU A 52 -29.15 45.49 -43.98
CA GLU A 52 -28.45 44.46 -44.80
C GLU A 52 -28.19 45.09 -46.23
N PRO A 53 -27.75 44.42 -47.35
CA PRO A 53 -27.94 43.01 -47.77
C PRO A 53 -26.79 42.35 -48.61
N THR A 54 -27.12 41.22 -49.29
CA THR A 54 -26.46 40.51 -50.43
C THR A 54 -25.35 39.46 -50.13
N SER A 55 -25.30 38.28 -50.78
CA SER A 55 -26.25 37.59 -51.70
C SER A 55 -26.01 36.06 -51.83
N PHE A 56 -27.06 35.29 -52.17
CA PHE A 56 -27.11 33.81 -52.37
C PHE A 56 -26.94 33.38 -53.85
N PRO A 57 -26.64 32.09 -54.17
CA PRO A 57 -27.63 30.97 -54.32
C PRO A 57 -27.35 29.76 -53.38
N ARG A 58 -28.27 28.91 -52.88
CA ARG A 58 -29.47 28.19 -53.43
C ARG A 58 -29.10 27.03 -54.40
N HIS A 59 -29.74 25.85 -54.41
CA HIS A 59 -30.88 25.19 -53.74
C HIS A 59 -30.52 23.67 -53.60
N SER A 60 -31.17 22.75 -52.88
CA SER A 60 -31.96 22.62 -51.61
C SER A 60 -31.99 21.08 -51.31
N THR A 61 -32.83 20.34 -50.57
CA THR A 61 -34.09 20.38 -49.76
C THR A 61 -34.10 19.02 -48.99
N SER A 62 -34.89 18.63 -47.97
CA SER A 62 -35.99 19.15 -47.13
C SER A 62 -36.06 18.25 -45.86
N SER A 63 -36.29 18.77 -44.64
CA SER A 63 -37.59 18.86 -43.92
C SER A 63 -38.31 17.50 -43.65
N SER A 64 -38.79 17.16 -42.43
CA SER A 64 -38.73 17.82 -41.10
C SER A 64 -39.33 16.99 -39.94
N TYR A 65 -38.79 17.16 -38.72
CA TYR A 65 -39.41 17.13 -37.37
C TYR A 65 -40.64 16.24 -37.05
N SER A 66 -40.57 15.45 -35.95
CA SER A 66 -41.26 15.74 -34.66
C SER A 66 -41.07 14.65 -33.56
N GLN A 67 -41.32 15.02 -32.30
CA GLN A 67 -41.40 14.17 -31.08
C GLN A 67 -42.72 14.51 -30.32
N PRO A 68 -43.09 13.87 -29.19
CA PRO A 68 -42.98 12.45 -28.81
C PRO A 68 -44.35 11.88 -28.32
N SER A 69 -44.44 10.61 -27.92
CA SER A 69 -45.68 10.03 -27.33
C SER A 69 -45.39 8.96 -26.27
N GLN A 70 -46.29 8.81 -25.28
CA GLN A 70 -46.21 7.86 -24.16
C GLN A 70 -47.17 6.64 -24.32
N PRO A 71 -47.09 5.60 -23.47
CA PRO A 71 -47.50 4.23 -23.85
C PRO A 71 -48.93 3.81 -23.44
N PRO A 72 -49.46 2.71 -24.01
CA PRO A 72 -50.73 2.10 -23.62
C PRO A 72 -50.60 0.95 -22.60
N GLN A 73 -51.64 0.78 -21.78
CA GLN A 73 -52.08 -0.50 -21.19
C GLN A 73 -53.30 -0.99 -22.04
N SER A 74 -53.92 -2.17 -21.95
CA SER A 74 -54.08 -3.19 -20.89
C SER A 74 -54.70 -4.49 -21.50
N GLN A 75 -55.03 -5.49 -20.67
CA GLN A 75 -55.92 -6.66 -20.95
C GLN A 75 -55.34 -7.80 -21.85
N SER A 76 -55.70 -9.08 -21.67
CA SER A 76 -56.41 -9.77 -20.57
C SER A 76 -56.14 -11.30 -20.50
N GLN A 77 -56.54 -11.88 -19.37
CA GLN A 77 -56.46 -13.30 -18.91
C GLN A 77 -57.13 -14.36 -19.84
N PRO A 78 -56.89 -15.70 -19.66
CA PRO A 78 -57.39 -16.44 -18.49
C PRO A 78 -56.43 -17.49 -17.87
N GLN A 79 -56.89 -18.10 -16.76
CA GLN A 79 -56.21 -19.13 -15.96
C GLN A 79 -56.72 -20.54 -16.27
N THR A 80 -55.90 -21.56 -16.02
CA THR A 80 -56.35 -22.92 -15.63
C THR A 80 -55.43 -23.50 -14.55
N GLN A 81 -55.97 -24.36 -13.68
CA GLN A 81 -55.25 -25.03 -12.58
C GLN A 81 -55.11 -26.55 -12.84
N PRO A 82 -54.22 -27.26 -12.11
CA PRO A 82 -53.83 -28.63 -12.43
C PRO A 82 -54.75 -29.70 -11.80
N PRO A 83 -54.69 -30.96 -12.28
CA PRO A 83 -55.31 -32.10 -11.62
C PRO A 83 -54.48 -32.62 -10.43
N THR A 84 -55.18 -32.92 -9.34
CA THR A 84 -54.76 -33.79 -8.23
C THR A 84 -55.04 -35.28 -8.59
N PHE A 85 -54.85 -36.34 -7.80
CA PHE A 85 -54.91 -36.54 -6.35
C PHE A 85 -54.30 -37.92 -5.94
N ASN A 86 -53.83 -38.02 -4.68
CA ASN A 86 -53.79 -39.25 -3.84
C ASN A 86 -52.96 -40.49 -4.30
N ASP A 87 -52.66 -41.49 -3.44
CA ASP A 87 -53.14 -41.76 -2.07
C ASP A 87 -52.03 -42.21 -1.07
N THR A 88 -52.44 -42.73 0.09
CA THR A 88 -51.71 -42.88 1.36
C THR A 88 -51.19 -44.29 1.65
N ALA A 89 -50.14 -44.41 2.49
CA ALA A 89 -49.96 -45.48 3.50
C ALA A 89 -48.71 -45.27 4.39
N ARG A 90 -48.62 -46.01 5.51
CA ARG A 90 -47.47 -46.06 6.44
C ARG A 90 -46.63 -47.33 6.20
N GLY A 91 -45.32 -47.29 6.47
CA GLY A 91 -44.43 -48.47 6.46
C GLY A 91 -43.17 -48.26 7.30
N ASN A 92 -42.65 -49.33 7.91
CA ASN A 92 -41.59 -49.30 8.94
C ASN A 92 -40.26 -49.92 8.47
N ASN A 93 -39.19 -49.55 9.18
CA ASN A 93 -37.96 -50.34 9.45
C ASN A 93 -36.86 -50.61 8.39
N GLN A 94 -35.65 -50.19 8.80
CA GLN A 94 -34.39 -50.96 8.92
C GLN A 94 -33.55 -51.38 7.69
N ASN A 95 -32.29 -50.92 7.74
CA ASN A 95 -31.02 -51.63 7.46
C ASN A 95 -31.04 -52.99 6.73
N VAL A 96 -30.44 -53.03 5.53
CA VAL A 96 -29.44 -54.06 5.16
C VAL A 96 -28.27 -53.37 4.41
N ARG A 97 -27.04 -53.87 4.60
CA ARG A 97 -25.85 -53.54 3.79
C ARG A 97 -25.41 -54.77 2.98
N THR A 98 -25.26 -54.61 1.67
CA THR A 98 -24.36 -55.35 0.75
C THR A 98 -24.33 -54.51 -0.54
N SER A 99 -23.18 -54.15 -1.14
CA SER A 99 -22.34 -54.95 -2.06
C SER A 99 -23.15 -55.63 -3.19
N THR A 100 -22.69 -55.70 -4.44
CA THR A 100 -21.40 -56.27 -4.85
C THR A 100 -21.04 -55.94 -6.32
N ILE A 101 -19.78 -55.55 -6.57
CA ILE A 101 -18.97 -55.66 -7.81
C ILE A 101 -19.38 -54.92 -9.11
N ARG A 102 -18.31 -54.44 -9.78
CA ARG A 102 -18.19 -53.85 -11.11
C ARG A 102 -18.84 -54.66 -12.24
N THR A 103 -19.30 -53.97 -13.28
CA THR A 103 -19.00 -54.33 -14.67
C THR A 103 -18.25 -53.18 -15.34
N SER A 104 -17.35 -53.51 -16.27
CA SER A 104 -16.48 -52.55 -16.95
C SER A 104 -16.56 -52.73 -18.45
N THR A 105 -16.94 -51.68 -19.17
CA THR A 105 -16.68 -51.51 -20.60
C THR A 105 -15.89 -50.23 -20.78
N ALA A 106 -14.73 -50.34 -21.42
CA ALA A 106 -13.87 -49.21 -21.74
C ALA A 106 -13.92 -48.94 -23.24
N THR A 107 -13.92 -47.67 -23.62
CA THR A 107 -13.51 -47.19 -24.94
C THR A 107 -13.01 -45.77 -24.77
N ALA A 108 -11.94 -45.39 -25.47
CA ALA A 108 -11.09 -44.28 -25.05
C ALA A 108 -11.11 -43.10 -26.04
N THR A 109 -11.13 -41.89 -25.49
CA THR A 109 -10.54 -40.62 -25.99
C THR A 109 -10.91 -39.52 -24.97
N GLY A 110 -10.07 -38.54 -24.65
CA GLY A 110 -8.70 -38.34 -25.12
C GLY A 110 -8.16 -36.94 -24.79
N ALA A 111 -8.33 -36.47 -23.55
CA ALA A 111 -7.87 -35.14 -23.11
C ALA A 111 -7.25 -35.20 -21.70
N PRO A 112 -6.02 -34.69 -21.49
CA PRO A 112 -5.39 -34.69 -20.18
C PRO A 112 -6.01 -33.59 -19.30
N THR A 113 -6.91 -33.96 -18.39
CA THR A 113 -7.37 -33.07 -17.31
C THR A 113 -6.37 -33.07 -16.14
N THR A 114 -5.12 -32.75 -16.44
CA THR A 114 -4.06 -32.45 -15.47
C THR A 114 -4.39 -31.14 -14.75
N ARG A 115 -5.26 -31.22 -13.73
CA ARG A 115 -5.38 -30.16 -12.73
C ARG A 115 -3.98 -29.83 -12.19
N PRO A 116 -3.62 -28.54 -12.03
CA PRO A 116 -2.38 -28.17 -11.35
C PRO A 116 -2.30 -28.89 -10.00
N SER A 117 -1.23 -29.66 -9.78
CA SER A 117 -1.02 -30.27 -8.47
C SER A 117 -0.84 -29.15 -7.46
N HIS A 118 -1.49 -29.23 -6.29
CA HIS A 118 -1.24 -28.27 -5.21
C HIS A 118 0.23 -28.33 -4.79
N GLN A 119 1.04 -27.43 -5.34
CA GLN A 119 2.42 -27.23 -4.90
C GLN A 119 2.41 -26.94 -3.39
N SER A 120 3.38 -27.51 -2.68
CA SER A 120 3.50 -27.24 -1.24
C SER A 120 3.72 -25.74 -1.04
N PRO A 121 2.96 -25.07 -0.16
CA PRO A 121 2.99 -23.62 -0.06
C PRO A 121 4.42 -23.14 0.24
N PRO A 122 4.92 -22.11 -0.48
CA PRO A 122 6.33 -21.72 -0.43
C PRO A 122 6.79 -21.40 1.00
N HIS A 123 8.09 -21.60 1.26
CA HIS A 123 8.66 -21.46 2.60
C HIS A 123 8.58 -20.02 3.14
N ARG A 124 7.44 -19.73 3.77
CA ARG A 124 7.12 -18.48 4.47
C ARG A 124 8.17 -18.11 5.51
N ALA A 125 8.57 -16.84 5.53
CA ALA A 125 9.40 -16.28 6.59
C ALA A 125 8.81 -16.49 8.00
N ALA A 126 9.68 -16.73 8.98
CA ALA A 126 9.35 -16.73 10.40
C ALA A 126 9.12 -15.30 10.93
N GLY A 127 8.06 -14.66 10.41
CA GLY A 127 7.71 -13.28 10.71
C GLY A 127 7.50 -13.00 12.21
N PRO A 128 7.63 -11.74 12.65
CA PRO A 128 7.76 -11.37 14.05
C PRO A 128 6.66 -11.94 14.97
N PRO A 129 7.02 -12.48 16.14
CA PRO A 129 6.05 -13.09 17.05
C PRO A 129 5.00 -12.10 17.55
N SER A 130 3.76 -12.57 17.67
CA SER A 130 2.67 -11.80 18.27
C SER A 130 2.85 -11.69 19.78
N THR A 131 2.76 -10.45 20.29
CA THR A 131 2.79 -10.18 21.73
C THR A 131 1.55 -10.76 22.41
N LEU A 132 1.62 -10.99 23.74
CA LEU A 132 0.46 -11.48 24.49
C LEU A 132 -0.78 -10.58 24.29
N ARG A 133 -0.59 -9.25 24.18
CA ARG A 133 -1.67 -8.31 23.89
C ARG A 133 -2.29 -8.53 22.51
N GLU A 134 -1.50 -8.81 21.49
CA GLU A 134 -1.98 -9.12 20.12
C GLU A 134 -2.64 -10.51 20.02
N LYS A 135 -2.45 -11.39 21.01
CA LYS A 135 -3.19 -12.66 21.11
C LYS A 135 -4.56 -12.52 21.80
N ILE A 136 -4.78 -11.41 22.52
CA ILE A 136 -6.02 -11.10 23.27
C ILE A 136 -6.89 -10.08 22.52
N PHE A 137 -6.25 -9.10 21.88
CA PHE A 137 -6.88 -8.02 21.11
C PHE A 137 -6.56 -8.16 19.62
N HIS A 138 -6.51 -7.04 18.89
CA HIS A 138 -6.36 -7.06 17.43
C HIS A 138 -4.90 -7.16 17.00
N ALA A 139 -4.64 -8.07 16.07
CA ALA A 139 -3.37 -8.24 15.37
C ALA A 139 -3.61 -8.12 13.86
N LEU A 140 -2.64 -7.54 13.15
CA LEU A 140 -2.57 -7.66 11.69
C LEU A 140 -2.19 -9.11 11.32
N PRO A 141 -2.62 -9.63 10.16
CA PRO A 141 -2.12 -10.91 9.68
C PRO A 141 -0.59 -10.84 9.46
N PRO A 142 0.16 -11.92 9.75
CA PRO A 142 1.56 -12.01 9.33
C PRO A 142 1.62 -12.24 7.81
N HIS A 143 2.67 -11.74 7.17
CA HIS A 143 2.86 -11.81 5.72
C HIS A 143 2.97 -13.24 5.18
N THR A 144 2.52 -13.49 3.95
CA THR A 144 2.49 -14.82 3.30
C THR A 144 3.75 -15.12 2.50
N GLY A 145 4.49 -14.11 2.03
CA GLY A 145 5.67 -14.30 1.19
C GLY A 145 6.91 -14.89 1.90
N PRO A 146 7.94 -15.24 1.11
CA PRO A 146 9.15 -15.90 1.60
C PRO A 146 10.09 -14.98 2.39
N LEU A 147 10.02 -13.65 2.23
CA LEU A 147 10.96 -12.71 2.85
C LEU A 147 10.38 -12.08 4.13
N ASN A 148 11.24 -11.81 5.12
CA ASN A 148 10.88 -10.98 6.27
C ASN A 148 10.69 -9.52 5.80
N VAL A 149 9.85 -8.75 6.51
CA VAL A 149 9.55 -7.36 6.15
C VAL A 149 10.21 -6.40 7.14
N GLY A 150 11.01 -5.48 6.61
CA GLY A 150 11.59 -4.35 7.31
C GLY A 150 10.70 -3.11 7.23
N PHE A 151 10.92 -2.16 8.13
CA PHE A 151 10.17 -0.89 8.15
C PHE A 151 11.03 0.27 8.66
N MET A 152 11.00 1.40 7.95
CA MET A 152 11.64 2.66 8.37
C MET A 152 10.77 3.90 8.10
N GLU A 153 11.09 5.03 8.72
CA GLU A 153 10.27 6.26 8.72
C GLU A 153 11.16 7.48 8.42
N ILE A 154 10.90 8.18 7.30
CA ILE A 154 11.79 9.23 6.76
C ILE A 154 11.00 10.53 6.54
N GLU A 155 11.36 11.61 7.22
CA GLU A 155 10.77 12.96 7.11
C GLU A 155 11.89 13.97 6.87
N LEU A 156 11.93 14.63 5.72
CA LEU A 156 12.95 15.65 5.40
C LEU A 156 12.28 16.98 5.02
N PRO A 157 12.94 18.13 5.28
CA PRO A 157 12.58 19.39 4.64
C PRO A 157 12.66 19.24 3.11
N VAL A 158 11.64 19.73 2.40
CA VAL A 158 11.62 19.69 0.93
C VAL A 158 12.59 20.71 0.32
N ARG A 159 13.04 20.45 -0.92
CA ARG A 159 13.94 21.34 -1.68
C ARG A 159 13.32 22.71 -1.96
N GLN A 160 12.00 22.77 -2.20
CA GLN A 160 11.26 23.99 -2.50
C GLN A 160 9.98 24.10 -1.65
N PRO A 161 10.05 24.64 -0.42
CA PRO A 161 8.87 24.81 0.42
C PRO A 161 7.86 25.81 -0.18
N ARG A 162 6.66 25.34 -0.54
CA ARG A 162 5.65 26.15 -1.26
C ARG A 162 4.20 25.84 -0.86
N THR A 163 3.28 26.68 -1.33
CA THR A 163 1.82 26.57 -1.12
C THR A 163 1.12 26.25 -2.44
N PHE A 164 0.10 25.38 -2.40
CA PHE A 164 -0.53 24.80 -3.59
C PHE A 164 -1.93 25.33 -3.89
N SER A 165 -2.44 26.28 -3.11
CA SER A 165 -3.64 27.04 -3.45
C SER A 165 -3.74 28.32 -2.64
N HIS A 166 -4.76 29.13 -2.95
CA HIS A 166 -5.11 30.30 -2.18
C HIS A 166 -5.97 30.00 -0.92
N ILE A 167 -6.38 28.74 -0.73
CA ILE A 167 -7.22 28.25 0.37
C ILE A 167 -6.53 28.48 1.72
N LYS A 168 -7.23 29.14 2.65
CA LYS A 168 -6.71 29.50 3.98
C LYS A 168 -7.60 28.98 5.10
N ARG A 169 -6.97 28.56 6.20
CA ARG A 169 -7.62 28.15 7.45
C ARG A 169 -7.06 28.99 8.59
N ASN A 170 -7.92 29.74 9.28
CA ASN A 170 -7.53 30.72 10.31
C ASN A 170 -6.52 31.80 9.81
N GLY A 171 -6.56 32.15 8.52
CA GLY A 171 -5.66 33.11 7.89
C GLY A 171 -4.33 32.53 7.38
N GLU A 172 -3.91 31.34 7.82
CA GLU A 172 -2.74 30.65 7.28
C GLU A 172 -3.13 29.79 6.06
N TYR A 173 -2.23 29.64 5.08
CA TYR A 173 -2.45 28.79 3.90
C TYR A 173 -2.60 27.32 4.33
N ALA A 174 -3.67 26.67 3.87
CA ALA A 174 -4.04 25.33 4.31
C ALA A 174 -3.22 24.21 3.65
N LEU A 175 -2.91 24.36 2.35
CA LEU A 175 -2.09 23.44 1.58
C LEU A 175 -0.67 23.99 1.45
N LYS A 176 0.21 23.57 2.36
CA LYS A 176 1.61 24.00 2.43
C LYS A 176 2.55 22.83 2.65
N LEU A 177 3.51 22.67 1.73
CA LEU A 177 4.56 21.65 1.78
C LEU A 177 5.84 22.23 2.40
N ASP A 178 6.10 21.93 3.67
CA ASP A 178 7.38 22.21 4.35
C ASP A 178 8.28 20.97 4.47
N THR A 179 7.69 19.76 4.51
CA THR A 179 8.42 18.48 4.65
C THR A 179 7.71 17.36 3.91
N VAL A 180 8.46 16.50 3.22
CA VAL A 180 7.95 15.19 2.77
C VAL A 180 8.05 14.18 3.93
N LEU A 181 7.11 13.23 4.03
CA LEU A 181 7.24 12.04 4.88
C LEU A 181 6.70 10.81 4.17
N PHE A 182 7.45 9.72 4.27
CA PHE A 182 7.03 8.39 3.90
C PHE A 182 7.51 7.32 4.90
N ALA A 183 6.87 6.15 4.85
CA ALA A 183 7.38 4.93 5.44
C ALA A 183 7.83 4.00 4.31
N VAL A 184 8.97 3.31 4.50
CA VAL A 184 9.45 2.31 3.55
C VAL A 184 9.26 0.93 4.16
N TYR A 185 8.50 0.09 3.47
CA TYR A 185 8.38 -1.35 3.68
C TYR A 185 9.33 -2.04 2.71
N TYR A 186 10.16 -2.96 3.17
CA TYR A 186 11.23 -3.54 2.35
C TYR A 186 11.54 -4.99 2.73
N PRO A 187 12.12 -5.81 1.84
CA PRO A 187 12.52 -7.17 2.17
C PRO A 187 13.76 -7.13 3.07
N CYS A 188 13.71 -7.73 4.25
CA CYS A 188 14.77 -7.63 5.26
C CYS A 188 15.27 -8.99 5.75
N GLU A 189 16.41 -8.98 6.41
CA GLU A 189 16.86 -10.11 7.21
C GLU A 189 16.06 -10.20 8.52
N GLY A 190 15.78 -11.42 8.96
CA GLY A 190 15.18 -11.66 10.27
C GLY A 190 16.18 -11.41 11.41
N PRO A 191 15.72 -11.41 12.67
CA PRO A 191 16.65 -11.58 13.79
C PRO A 191 17.38 -12.93 13.64
N GLU A 192 18.66 -12.98 13.99
CA GLU A 192 19.43 -14.23 13.99
C GLU A 192 18.75 -15.28 14.89
N GLU A 193 18.24 -16.36 14.29
CA GLU A 193 17.70 -17.49 15.04
C GLU A 193 18.81 -18.12 15.89
N THR A 194 18.58 -18.27 17.20
CA THR A 194 19.57 -18.94 18.06
C THR A 194 19.74 -20.40 17.64
N PRO A 195 20.89 -21.06 17.92
CA PRO A 195 21.07 -22.47 17.58
C PRO A 195 19.98 -23.40 18.14
N LYS A 196 19.37 -23.06 19.28
CA LYS A 196 18.24 -23.79 19.86
C LYS A 196 16.94 -23.59 19.06
N GLU A 197 16.68 -22.39 18.56
CA GLU A 197 15.54 -22.10 17.67
C GLU A 197 15.74 -22.77 16.30
N LYS A 198 16.93 -22.66 15.70
CA LYS A 198 17.29 -23.37 14.47
C LYS A 198 17.08 -24.88 14.62
N ALA A 199 17.57 -25.49 15.70
CA ALA A 199 17.39 -26.91 15.97
C ALA A 199 15.93 -27.30 16.24
N MET A 200 15.15 -26.44 16.91
CA MET A 200 13.71 -26.66 17.13
C MET A 200 12.93 -26.59 15.81
N PHE A 201 13.17 -25.56 14.99
CA PHE A 201 12.54 -25.41 13.69
C PHE A 201 13.00 -26.49 12.69
N ALA A 202 14.24 -26.98 12.76
CA ALA A 202 14.69 -28.12 11.96
C ALA A 202 13.94 -29.41 12.34
N ARG A 203 13.80 -29.71 13.64
CA ARG A 203 13.03 -30.87 14.11
C ARG A 203 11.54 -30.75 13.74
N ASP A 204 10.98 -29.55 13.82
CA ASP A 204 9.58 -29.29 13.42
C ASP A 204 9.38 -29.26 11.89
N ARG A 205 10.43 -28.95 11.11
CA ARG A 205 10.49 -29.08 9.64
C ARG A 205 10.48 -30.56 9.26
N ILE A 206 11.37 -31.37 9.83
CA ILE A 206 11.40 -32.84 9.64
C ILE A 206 10.05 -33.47 10.00
N ARG A 207 9.43 -33.04 11.12
CA ARG A 207 8.12 -33.52 11.57
C ARG A 207 6.95 -33.09 10.67
N ARG A 208 7.11 -32.04 9.85
CA ARG A 208 6.10 -31.60 8.86
C ARG A 208 6.31 -32.17 7.47
N CYS A 209 7.55 -32.47 7.08
CA CYS A 209 7.86 -33.18 5.83
C CYS A 209 7.47 -34.67 5.89
N ARG A 210 7.52 -35.30 7.07
CA ARG A 210 6.90 -36.62 7.29
C ARG A 210 5.39 -36.46 7.49
N GLY A 211 4.62 -36.72 6.43
CA GLY A 211 3.17 -36.82 6.49
C GLY A 211 2.68 -37.89 7.48
N SER A 212 1.39 -37.89 7.79
CA SER A 212 0.78 -38.68 8.88
C SER A 212 0.77 -40.20 8.61
N GLY A 213 1.92 -40.85 8.77
CA GLY A 213 2.05 -42.30 8.91
C GLY A 213 2.19 -42.67 10.39
N ASN A 214 1.41 -43.65 10.85
CA ASN A 214 1.49 -44.17 12.21
C ASN A 214 2.80 -44.96 12.37
N TRP A 215 3.58 -44.68 13.41
CA TRP A 215 4.78 -45.45 13.77
C TRP A 215 4.74 -45.78 15.25
N GLU A 216 4.39 -47.02 15.56
CA GLU A 216 4.61 -47.64 16.87
C GLU A 216 5.99 -48.30 16.88
N GLY A 217 6.60 -48.39 18.06
CA GLY A 217 7.85 -49.14 18.28
C GLY A 217 9.14 -48.42 17.85
N PHE A 218 9.82 -47.82 18.82
CA PHE A 218 11.20 -48.23 19.11
C PHE A 218 11.56 -47.95 20.57
N ASP A 219 11.73 -49.02 21.34
CA ASP A 219 12.02 -48.95 22.77
C ASP A 219 13.53 -48.85 22.98
N GLY A 220 13.99 -47.72 23.54
CA GLY A 220 15.41 -47.39 23.65
C GLY A 220 15.81 -46.93 25.04
N THR A 221 16.06 -47.87 25.96
CA THR A 221 16.71 -47.57 27.24
C THR A 221 18.19 -47.28 27.04
N GLY A 222 18.67 -46.12 27.48
CA GLY A 222 20.06 -45.71 27.33
C GLY A 222 20.44 -44.53 28.23
N ASP A 223 21.10 -44.86 29.33
CA ASP A 223 21.96 -44.06 30.23
C ASP A 223 21.80 -42.54 30.36
N ARG A 224 21.55 -42.12 31.61
CA ARG A 224 22.02 -40.84 32.13
C ARG A 224 23.49 -41.01 32.55
N GLN A 225 24.40 -40.25 31.96
CA GLN A 225 25.70 -39.99 32.60
C GLN A 225 25.63 -38.72 33.45
N GLN A 226 26.42 -38.69 34.51
CA GLN A 226 26.49 -37.60 35.48
C GLN A 226 27.49 -36.54 35.02
N GLU A 227 27.13 -35.26 35.07
CA GLU A 227 28.13 -34.19 35.03
C GLU A 227 28.80 -34.12 36.41
N GLY A 228 30.11 -34.39 36.46
CA GLY A 228 30.90 -34.37 37.69
C GLY A 228 31.31 -32.95 38.10
N GLU A 229 31.43 -32.73 39.41
CA GLU A 229 31.94 -31.47 39.96
C GLU A 229 33.45 -31.33 39.66
N GLY A 230 33.89 -30.12 39.31
CA GLY A 230 35.28 -29.81 39.00
C GLY A 230 35.67 -28.44 39.57
N GLU A 231 36.80 -28.38 40.28
CA GLU A 231 37.12 -27.28 41.19
C GLU A 231 37.56 -25.97 40.51
N ALA A 232 37.40 -24.88 41.24
CA ALA A 232 37.77 -23.54 40.78
C ALA A 232 39.27 -23.27 40.95
N THR A 233 39.93 -22.84 39.86
CA THR A 233 41.20 -22.10 39.94
C THR A 233 40.99 -20.66 39.49
N GLY A 234 41.39 -19.70 40.33
CA GLY A 234 41.08 -18.30 40.14
C GLY A 234 42.16 -17.53 39.37
N GLN A 235 41.79 -16.85 38.29
CA GLN A 235 42.57 -15.76 37.71
C GLN A 235 41.77 -14.45 37.59
N SER A 236 42.48 -13.35 37.50
CA SER A 236 42.01 -12.05 38.00
C SER A 236 40.97 -11.34 37.12
N ARG A 237 40.04 -10.61 37.76
CA ARG A 237 38.99 -9.82 37.11
C ARG A 237 39.55 -8.56 36.42
N GLY A 238 40.03 -8.70 35.19
CA GLY A 238 40.13 -7.56 34.27
C GLY A 238 38.76 -6.91 34.07
N LYS A 239 38.62 -5.60 34.35
CA LYS A 239 37.36 -4.85 34.16
C LYS A 239 37.12 -4.54 32.67
N GLY A 240 36.86 -5.57 31.87
CA GLY A 240 36.40 -5.43 30.50
C GLY A 240 35.14 -4.54 30.45
N LYS A 241 35.17 -3.49 29.62
CA LYS A 241 33.98 -2.66 29.36
C LYS A 241 32.88 -3.58 28.84
N LYS A 242 31.76 -3.70 29.56
CA LYS A 242 30.58 -4.43 29.05
C LYS A 242 30.19 -3.82 27.71
N GLN A 243 30.40 -4.54 26.61
CA GLN A 243 29.71 -4.26 25.36
C GLN A 243 28.22 -4.14 25.68
N LYS A 244 27.57 -3.08 25.19
CA LYS A 244 26.11 -3.00 25.26
C LYS A 244 25.58 -4.20 24.48
N LYS A 245 24.78 -5.07 25.12
CA LYS A 245 23.99 -6.06 24.40
C LYS A 245 23.23 -5.32 23.29
N ASN A 246 23.39 -5.75 22.04
CA ASN A 246 22.60 -5.19 20.94
C ASN A 246 21.12 -5.37 21.28
N GLY A 247 20.39 -4.25 21.35
CA GLY A 247 18.96 -4.27 21.60
C GLY A 247 18.26 -4.85 20.38
N GLY A 248 17.73 -6.07 20.51
CA GLY A 248 17.15 -6.84 19.41
C GLY A 248 16.05 -6.08 18.64
N LEU A 249 15.78 -6.54 17.42
CA LEU A 249 14.86 -5.89 16.48
C LEU A 249 13.49 -5.61 17.10
N THR A 250 12.91 -4.44 16.80
CA THR A 250 11.68 -3.96 17.44
C THR A 250 10.58 -3.69 16.42
N ARG A 251 9.35 -4.14 16.68
CA ARG A 251 8.23 -3.91 15.75
C ARG A 251 7.67 -2.46 15.84
N PRO A 252 7.40 -1.77 14.72
CA PRO A 252 6.69 -0.48 14.70
C PRO A 252 5.25 -0.60 15.22
N PRO A 253 4.64 0.47 15.76
CA PRO A 253 3.19 0.49 16.00
C PRO A 253 2.44 0.63 14.67
N TRP A 254 1.24 0.08 14.58
CA TRP A 254 0.32 0.35 13.48
C TRP A 254 -0.18 1.80 13.52
N LEU A 255 -0.80 2.21 14.64
CA LEU A 255 -1.30 3.58 14.80
C LEU A 255 -0.14 4.60 14.99
N PRO A 256 -0.05 5.66 14.15
CA PRO A 256 0.95 6.72 14.28
C PRO A 256 0.95 7.44 15.63
N ARG A 257 2.10 8.06 15.99
CA ARG A 257 2.23 8.88 17.21
C ARG A 257 1.91 10.35 16.95
N PRO A 258 1.44 11.11 17.96
CA PRO A 258 1.04 10.67 19.30
C PRO A 258 -0.39 10.10 19.27
N ARG A 259 -0.51 8.82 19.63
CA ARG A 259 -1.69 7.98 19.36
C ARG A 259 -3.04 8.59 19.72
N LEU A 260 -3.18 9.13 20.94
CA LEU A 260 -4.42 9.78 21.38
C LEU A 260 -4.82 10.95 20.48
N SER A 261 -3.86 11.69 19.95
CA SER A 261 -4.13 12.74 18.97
C SER A 261 -4.45 12.16 17.59
N THR A 262 -3.81 11.07 17.16
CA THR A 262 -4.18 10.36 15.93
C THR A 262 -5.63 9.85 15.99
N CYS A 263 -6.07 9.28 17.12
CA CYS A 263 -7.47 8.91 17.35
C CYS A 263 -8.43 10.10 17.28
N LYS A 264 -8.02 11.27 17.80
CA LYS A 264 -8.79 12.52 17.63
C LYS A 264 -8.85 12.99 16.16
N GLY A 265 -7.85 12.67 15.35
CA GLY A 265 -7.88 12.90 13.90
C GLY A 265 -8.95 12.05 13.22
N TYR A 266 -8.93 10.74 13.47
CA TYR A 266 -9.98 9.82 13.00
C TYR A 266 -11.38 10.19 13.52
N ALA A 267 -11.49 10.66 14.77
CA ALA A 267 -12.77 11.12 15.33
C ALA A 267 -13.29 12.36 14.60
N ASN A 268 -12.44 13.36 14.35
CA ASN A 268 -12.78 14.55 13.58
C ASN A 268 -13.18 14.18 12.13
N PHE A 269 -12.41 13.32 11.45
CA PHE A 269 -12.69 12.84 10.09
C PHE A 269 -14.03 12.10 10.00
N ALA A 270 -14.32 11.21 10.95
CA ALA A 270 -15.58 10.46 10.99
C ALA A 270 -16.79 11.28 11.52
N ASN A 271 -16.58 12.55 11.88
CA ASN A 271 -17.54 13.40 12.60
C ASN A 271 -18.14 12.72 13.85
N MET A 272 -17.26 12.13 14.68
CA MET A 272 -17.63 11.37 15.89
C MET A 272 -17.04 11.99 17.17
N PRO A 273 -17.70 11.83 18.34
CA PRO A 273 -17.15 12.30 19.61
C PRO A 273 -15.78 11.70 19.94
N ASN A 274 -14.83 12.58 20.26
CA ASN A 274 -13.42 12.26 20.45
C ASN A 274 -13.13 11.17 21.51
N ALA A 275 -13.88 11.13 22.62
CA ALA A 275 -13.62 10.20 23.71
C ALA A 275 -14.06 8.75 23.38
N PRO A 276 -15.29 8.46 22.93
CA PRO A 276 -15.68 7.13 22.44
C PRO A 276 -14.70 6.53 21.42
N VAL A 277 -14.27 7.32 20.41
CA VAL A 277 -13.32 6.85 19.40
C VAL A 277 -11.96 6.53 20.03
N ALA A 278 -11.40 7.43 20.85
CA ALA A 278 -10.12 7.18 21.52
C ALA A 278 -10.16 5.96 22.45
N THR A 279 -11.27 5.75 23.16
CA THR A 279 -11.50 4.55 23.99
C THR A 279 -11.61 3.29 23.15
N TYR A 280 -12.36 3.31 22.05
CA TYR A 280 -12.48 2.16 21.14
C TYR A 280 -11.12 1.75 20.58
N PHE A 281 -10.33 2.69 20.07
CA PHE A 281 -8.95 2.42 19.64
C PHE A 281 -8.07 1.91 20.80
N ALA A 282 -8.17 2.50 22.00
CA ALA A 282 -7.37 2.09 23.17
C ALA A 282 -7.64 0.64 23.60
N LEU A 283 -8.89 0.20 23.49
CA LEU A 283 -9.34 -1.17 23.76
C LEU A 283 -9.08 -2.15 22.60
N THR A 284 -8.79 -1.67 21.38
CA THR A 284 -8.65 -2.52 20.19
C THR A 284 -7.26 -2.47 19.55
N SER A 285 -6.97 -1.44 18.75
CA SER A 285 -5.86 -1.39 17.78
C SER A 285 -4.71 -0.42 18.13
N MET A 286 -4.91 0.48 19.11
CA MET A 286 -3.96 1.55 19.45
C MET A 286 -2.53 1.05 19.73
N PHE A 287 -2.40 -0.18 20.22
CA PHE A 287 -1.12 -0.79 20.61
C PHE A 287 -0.66 -1.92 19.69
N THR A 288 -1.47 -2.29 18.69
CA THR A 288 -1.12 -3.27 17.64
C THR A 288 0.18 -2.87 16.95
N LYS A 289 1.01 -3.86 16.62
CA LYS A 289 2.28 -3.65 15.94
C LYS A 289 2.18 -4.09 14.48
N LEU A 290 2.94 -3.44 13.61
CA LEU A 290 3.13 -3.94 12.25
C LEU A 290 3.78 -5.33 12.28
N PRO A 291 3.52 -6.23 11.31
CA PRO A 291 4.20 -7.52 11.18
C PRO A 291 5.64 -7.39 10.62
N ALA A 292 6.28 -6.23 10.82
CA ALA A 292 7.57 -5.86 10.26
C ALA A 292 8.60 -5.46 11.35
N TRP A 293 9.88 -5.48 11.00
CA TRP A 293 11.01 -5.16 11.89
C TRP A 293 11.53 -3.73 11.65
N ARG A 294 11.59 -2.88 12.68
CA ARG A 294 12.13 -1.50 12.54
C ARG A 294 13.66 -1.52 12.38
N ASN A 295 14.14 -0.98 11.27
CA ASN A 295 15.55 -0.83 10.93
C ASN A 295 16.28 -2.17 11.09
N ALA A 296 15.90 -3.13 10.24
CA ALA A 296 16.63 -4.37 9.99
C ALA A 296 17.50 -4.20 8.72
N LYS A 297 18.53 -5.03 8.54
CA LYS A 297 19.35 -5.06 7.32
C LYS A 297 18.46 -5.37 6.10
N LEU A 298 18.67 -4.68 4.99
CA LEU A 298 18.05 -5.02 3.71
C LEU A 298 18.48 -6.44 3.34
N SER A 299 17.55 -7.28 2.92
CA SER A 299 17.88 -8.64 2.49
C SER A 299 18.84 -8.57 1.31
N ASP A 300 19.77 -9.52 1.19
CA ASP A 300 20.57 -9.65 -0.03
C ASP A 300 19.85 -10.45 -1.13
N GLY A 301 18.63 -10.94 -0.83
CA GLY A 301 17.75 -11.69 -1.72
C GLY A 301 18.08 -13.19 -1.77
N PRO A 302 17.31 -13.99 -2.54
CA PRO A 302 17.77 -15.31 -2.94
C PRO A 302 19.00 -15.19 -3.87
N PRO A 303 19.91 -16.18 -3.86
CA PRO A 303 21.07 -16.18 -4.74
C PRO A 303 20.66 -16.26 -6.22
N LEU A 304 21.52 -15.76 -7.11
CA LEU A 304 21.35 -15.86 -8.56
C LEU A 304 21.37 -17.30 -9.08
N ALA A 305 22.14 -18.17 -8.44
CA ALA A 305 22.43 -19.53 -8.90
C ALA A 305 21.15 -20.38 -8.99
N GLY A 306 20.84 -20.86 -10.18
CA GLY A 306 19.93 -21.99 -10.38
C GLY A 306 20.55 -23.31 -9.85
N PRO A 307 19.76 -24.39 -9.78
CA PRO A 307 20.25 -25.70 -9.35
C PRO A 307 21.35 -26.28 -10.27
N GLU A 308 21.56 -25.71 -11.45
CA GLU A 308 22.65 -26.09 -12.37
C GLU A 308 24.04 -25.62 -11.89
N GLU A 309 24.15 -24.45 -11.25
CA GLU A 309 25.40 -23.98 -10.62
C GLU A 309 25.61 -24.55 -9.21
N MET A 310 24.53 -24.99 -8.55
CA MET A 310 24.56 -25.68 -7.25
C MET A 310 23.82 -27.01 -7.34
N GLY A 311 24.50 -27.99 -7.95
CA GLY A 311 23.98 -29.34 -8.24
C GLY A 311 23.20 -29.97 -7.09
N GLU A 312 22.18 -30.76 -7.44
CA GLU A 312 21.00 -31.09 -6.63
C GLU A 312 21.25 -31.55 -5.18
N GLU A 313 22.38 -32.20 -4.89
CA GLU A 313 22.77 -32.57 -3.52
C GLU A 313 22.91 -31.35 -2.60
N ALA A 314 23.47 -30.24 -3.09
CA ALA A 314 23.71 -29.03 -2.30
C ALA A 314 22.39 -28.38 -1.85
N LEU A 315 21.38 -28.39 -2.72
CA LEU A 315 20.03 -27.90 -2.43
C LEU A 315 19.33 -28.77 -1.37
N ASN A 316 19.47 -30.09 -1.48
CA ASN A 316 18.84 -31.05 -0.57
C ASN A 316 19.46 -31.10 0.83
N ARG A 317 20.75 -30.76 0.99
CA ARG A 317 21.43 -30.79 2.31
C ARG A 317 21.18 -29.56 3.19
N GLY A 318 20.58 -28.48 2.66
CA GLY A 318 20.04 -27.38 3.46
C GLY A 318 21.05 -26.69 4.39
N PHE A 319 22.19 -26.29 3.83
CA PHE A 319 23.39 -25.91 4.58
C PHE A 319 23.22 -24.79 5.62
N SER A 320 23.88 -24.98 6.75
CA SER A 320 24.10 -23.96 7.79
C SER A 320 25.58 -23.68 8.07
N ASP A 321 26.48 -24.30 7.31
CA ASP A 321 27.93 -24.27 7.46
C ASP A 321 28.58 -24.24 6.07
N THR A 322 29.60 -23.40 5.87
CA THR A 322 30.24 -23.18 4.55
C THR A 322 31.45 -24.08 4.31
N SER A 323 31.80 -24.92 5.29
CA SER A 323 33.00 -25.76 5.28
C SER A 323 33.01 -26.85 4.19
N GLU A 324 31.98 -27.71 4.10
CA GLU A 324 31.99 -28.89 3.20
C GLU A 324 32.20 -28.55 1.71
N LEU A 325 31.61 -27.44 1.24
CA LEU A 325 31.69 -26.99 -0.15
C LEU A 325 33.13 -26.69 -0.62
N THR A 326 34.04 -26.43 0.32
CA THR A 326 35.47 -26.17 0.08
C THR A 326 36.25 -27.45 -0.24
N LEU A 327 35.77 -28.62 0.19
CA LEU A 327 36.49 -29.90 0.04
C LEU A 327 36.37 -30.52 -1.35
N VAL A 328 35.35 -30.14 -2.13
CA VAL A 328 35.06 -30.75 -3.45
C VAL A 328 35.63 -29.92 -4.60
N TRP A 329 35.60 -28.59 -4.49
CA TRP A 329 36.04 -27.66 -5.55
C TRP A 329 37.31 -26.87 -5.21
N GLY A 330 37.92 -27.16 -4.06
CA GLY A 330 39.03 -26.39 -3.49
C GLY A 330 38.61 -24.97 -3.04
N PRO A 331 39.56 -24.19 -2.51
CA PRO A 331 39.32 -22.80 -2.17
C PRO A 331 39.24 -21.96 -3.45
N ARG A 332 38.01 -21.74 -3.95
CA ARG A 332 37.76 -20.62 -4.87
C ARG A 332 38.28 -19.32 -4.22
N PRO A 333 38.96 -18.43 -4.97
CA PRO A 333 39.34 -17.14 -4.42
C PRO A 333 38.09 -16.43 -3.89
N ALA A 334 38.20 -15.77 -2.74
CA ALA A 334 37.08 -15.03 -2.19
C ALA A 334 36.62 -13.98 -3.22
N PRO A 335 35.32 -13.98 -3.62
CA PRO A 335 34.82 -13.06 -4.63
C PRO A 335 35.09 -11.61 -4.19
N ASP A 336 35.50 -10.77 -5.13
CA ASP A 336 35.84 -9.39 -4.81
C ASP A 336 34.59 -8.60 -4.35
N ALA A 337 34.81 -7.40 -3.78
CA ALA A 337 33.72 -6.59 -3.24
C ALA A 337 32.66 -6.22 -4.30
N GLU A 338 33.02 -6.17 -5.58
CA GLU A 338 32.15 -5.78 -6.69
C GLU A 338 31.41 -6.98 -7.31
N GLU A 339 32.00 -8.17 -7.28
CA GLU A 339 31.29 -9.43 -7.52
C GLU A 339 30.29 -9.73 -6.38
N LEU A 340 30.70 -9.52 -5.12
CA LEU A 340 29.79 -9.58 -3.96
C LEU A 340 28.63 -8.60 -4.08
N ARG A 341 28.87 -7.36 -4.56
CA ARG A 341 27.81 -6.39 -4.88
C ARG A 341 26.88 -6.90 -6.00
N ARG A 342 27.42 -7.36 -7.13
CA ARG A 342 26.62 -7.90 -8.25
C ARG A 342 25.76 -9.12 -7.87
N ARG A 343 26.22 -9.94 -6.92
CA ARG A 343 25.46 -11.08 -6.37
C ARG A 343 24.23 -10.65 -5.56
N ARG A 344 24.22 -9.47 -4.93
CA ARG A 344 23.07 -8.93 -4.17
C ARG A 344 21.88 -8.63 -5.08
N ALA A 345 20.66 -8.80 -4.59
CA ALA A 345 19.44 -8.55 -5.38
C ALA A 345 19.05 -7.07 -5.42
N LYS A 346 18.85 -6.50 -6.62
CA LYS A 346 18.11 -5.25 -6.78
C LYS A 346 16.60 -5.47 -6.54
N TYR A 347 15.88 -4.41 -6.19
CA TYR A 347 14.46 -4.46 -5.84
C TYR A 347 13.62 -3.44 -6.64
N PRO A 348 12.50 -3.86 -7.25
CA PRO A 348 11.54 -2.94 -7.85
C PRO A 348 10.85 -2.09 -6.78
N VAL A 349 10.59 -0.83 -7.11
CA VAL A 349 10.00 0.15 -6.19
C VAL A 349 8.52 0.38 -6.52
N ILE A 350 7.70 0.49 -5.48
CA ILE A 350 6.30 0.89 -5.56
C ILE A 350 6.11 2.13 -4.69
N MET A 351 5.68 3.25 -5.26
CA MET A 351 5.26 4.42 -4.49
C MET A 351 3.77 4.33 -4.19
N PHE A 352 3.38 4.46 -2.93
CA PHE A 352 2.01 4.21 -2.48
C PHE A 352 1.35 5.46 -1.90
N SER A 353 0.24 5.90 -2.52
CA SER A 353 -0.60 7.01 -2.05
C SER A 353 -1.87 6.53 -1.33
N HIS A 354 -2.19 7.14 -0.20
CA HIS A 354 -3.38 6.79 0.59
C HIS A 354 -4.62 7.62 0.21
N GLY A 355 -5.81 7.04 0.45
CA GLY A 355 -7.10 7.73 0.33
C GLY A 355 -7.36 8.79 1.41
N LEU A 356 -8.56 9.39 1.35
CA LEU A 356 -9.06 10.33 2.36
C LEU A 356 -9.18 9.64 3.73
N GLY A 357 -8.80 10.36 4.80
CA GLY A 357 -8.67 9.81 6.15
C GLY A 357 -7.48 8.85 6.33
N GLY A 358 -6.69 8.60 5.29
CA GLY A 358 -5.56 7.67 5.32
C GLY A 358 -4.32 8.16 6.09
N SER A 359 -3.29 7.31 6.10
CA SER A 359 -1.91 7.62 6.51
C SER A 359 -0.98 6.48 6.07
N ARG A 360 0.35 6.70 6.11
CA ARG A 360 1.40 5.74 5.67
C ARG A 360 1.39 4.34 6.30
N THR A 361 0.53 4.08 7.29
CA THR A 361 0.40 2.79 7.97
C THR A 361 -1.02 2.20 7.94
N VAL A 362 -1.95 2.75 7.14
CA VAL A 362 -3.33 2.23 7.00
C VAL A 362 -3.45 1.13 5.96
N HIS A 363 -2.49 1.00 5.06
CA HIS A 363 -2.42 -0.05 4.03
C HIS A 363 -1.25 -1.00 4.29
N SER A 364 -0.83 -1.12 5.55
CA SER A 364 0.40 -1.80 5.96
C SER A 364 0.40 -3.31 5.71
N THR A 365 -0.78 -3.91 5.57
CA THR A 365 -0.90 -5.30 5.13
C THR A 365 -0.49 -5.41 3.66
N ILE A 366 -1.12 -4.71 2.71
CA ILE A 366 -0.76 -4.76 1.27
C ILE A 366 0.71 -4.36 1.06
N CYS A 367 1.16 -3.24 1.61
CA CYS A 367 2.54 -2.78 1.46
C CYS A 367 3.57 -3.78 2.02
N GLY A 368 3.21 -4.50 3.09
CA GLY A 368 4.06 -5.52 3.69
C GLY A 368 3.99 -6.87 2.98
N GLU A 369 2.84 -7.29 2.45
CA GLU A 369 2.75 -8.50 1.62
C GLU A 369 3.61 -8.35 0.37
N LEU A 370 3.46 -7.26 -0.39
CA LEU A 370 4.30 -6.94 -1.55
C LEU A 370 5.80 -6.89 -1.17
N ALA A 371 6.15 -6.31 -0.02
CA ALA A 371 7.54 -6.34 0.48
C ALA A 371 8.03 -7.75 0.86
N SER A 372 7.15 -8.66 1.29
CA SER A 372 7.52 -10.07 1.53
C SER A 372 7.73 -10.88 0.24
N TYR A 373 7.24 -10.36 -0.89
CA TYR A 373 7.39 -10.93 -2.25
C TYR A 373 8.49 -10.26 -3.10
N GLY A 374 9.28 -9.34 -2.53
CA GLY A 374 10.47 -8.77 -3.18
C GLY A 374 10.38 -7.31 -3.62
N PHE A 375 9.35 -6.55 -3.22
CA PHE A 375 9.22 -5.13 -3.58
C PHE A 375 9.70 -4.19 -2.46
N VAL A 376 10.13 -2.97 -2.82
CA VAL A 376 10.33 -1.87 -1.86
C VAL A 376 9.17 -0.89 -1.99
N VAL A 377 8.29 -0.87 -0.98
CA VAL A 377 7.03 -0.11 -1.00
C VAL A 377 7.13 1.15 -0.15
N VAL A 378 6.95 2.30 -0.78
CA VAL A 378 7.19 3.64 -0.23
C VAL A 378 5.84 4.32 0.01
N ALA A 379 5.27 4.11 1.20
CA ALA A 379 3.97 4.64 1.59
C ALA A 379 4.09 6.09 2.08
N ILE A 380 3.58 7.05 1.31
CA ILE A 380 3.64 8.48 1.61
C ILE A 380 2.62 8.82 2.71
N GLU A 381 2.85 9.89 3.47
CA GLU A 381 1.84 10.49 4.35
C GLU A 381 1.61 11.97 4.02
N HIS A 382 0.57 12.21 3.23
CA HIS A 382 0.34 13.49 2.59
C HIS A 382 0.04 14.63 3.58
N ARG A 383 0.64 15.80 3.34
CA ARG A 383 0.52 17.04 4.13
C ARG A 383 -0.59 17.98 3.63
N ASP A 384 -1.22 17.60 2.53
CA ASP A 384 -2.34 18.24 1.82
C ASP A 384 -3.66 18.37 2.62
N GLY A 385 -3.75 17.77 3.80
CA GLY A 385 -4.98 17.72 4.60
C GLY A 385 -5.99 16.64 4.19
N SER A 386 -5.59 15.66 3.37
CA SER A 386 -6.40 14.46 3.07
C SER A 386 -6.31 13.38 4.16
N GLY A 387 -5.18 13.28 4.87
CA GLY A 387 -4.96 12.30 5.93
C GLY A 387 -5.69 12.66 7.23
N ALA A 388 -5.96 11.66 8.09
CA ALA A 388 -6.74 11.89 9.31
C ALA A 388 -6.08 12.85 10.33
N ARG A 389 -4.74 12.83 10.48
CA ARG A 389 -3.96 13.85 11.21
C ARG A 389 -2.46 13.77 10.91
N THR A 390 -1.95 14.81 10.25
CA THR A 390 -0.53 15.13 10.03
C THR A 390 0.23 15.67 11.28
N TYR A 391 1.56 15.66 11.27
CA TYR A 391 2.49 16.47 12.04
C TYR A 391 3.71 16.77 11.18
N VAL A 392 3.98 18.06 10.97
CA VAL A 392 5.16 18.56 10.26
C VAL A 392 6.12 19.15 11.28
N ASN A 393 7.32 18.57 11.39
CA ASN A 393 8.39 19.11 12.22
C ASN A 393 9.15 20.21 11.48
N LYS A 394 9.61 21.25 12.20
CA LYS A 394 10.44 22.31 11.61
C LYS A 394 11.93 21.99 11.79
N GLU A 395 12.78 22.46 10.90
CA GLU A 395 14.23 22.33 11.06
C GLU A 395 14.75 23.13 12.28
N GLY A 396 15.89 22.75 12.83
CA GLY A 396 16.46 23.34 14.07
C GLY A 396 15.68 23.05 15.37
N SER A 397 14.60 22.27 15.31
CA SER A 397 13.62 22.10 16.40
C SER A 397 14.06 21.28 17.62
N ALA A 398 15.07 20.44 17.48
CA ALA A 398 15.63 19.65 18.57
C ALA A 398 17.05 20.15 18.87
N PRO A 399 17.43 20.33 20.15
CA PRO A 399 18.79 20.69 20.50
C PRO A 399 19.73 19.56 20.05
N ASP A 400 20.65 19.87 19.14
CA ASP A 400 21.57 18.90 18.59
C ASP A 400 22.59 18.46 19.65
N LEU A 401 22.45 17.23 20.14
CA LEU A 401 23.31 16.66 21.16
C LEU A 401 24.74 16.38 20.67
N SER A 402 25.02 16.48 19.36
CA SER A 402 26.39 16.44 18.83
C SER A 402 27.14 17.77 19.08
N SER A 403 26.44 18.92 19.03
CA SER A 403 27.03 20.26 19.16
C SER A 403 27.59 20.56 20.56
N GLN A 404 27.11 19.88 21.61
CA GLN A 404 27.41 20.23 23.01
C GLN A 404 28.79 19.77 23.52
N ASN A 405 29.69 19.29 22.66
CA ASN A 405 31.00 18.74 23.06
C ASN A 405 32.23 19.39 22.38
N LEU A 406 32.06 20.43 21.55
CA LEU A 406 33.19 21.13 20.92
C LEU A 406 33.64 22.38 21.69
N ASP A 407 32.71 23.20 22.18
CA ASP A 407 33.03 24.45 22.91
C ASP A 407 33.36 24.21 24.39
N ARG A 408 34.48 23.51 24.65
CA ARG A 408 35.07 23.36 25.99
C ARG A 408 36.56 23.71 26.02
N ARG A 409 36.92 24.90 25.53
CA ARG A 409 38.23 25.53 25.73
C ARG A 409 38.08 27.02 26.12
N SER A 410 39.12 27.55 26.77
CA SER A 410 39.30 28.96 27.19
C SER A 410 38.09 29.63 27.86
N ASN A 411 38.00 29.47 29.19
CA ASN A 411 37.14 30.30 30.04
C ASN A 411 37.89 31.58 30.43
N THR A 412 37.96 32.54 29.50
CA THR A 412 38.59 33.86 29.62
C THR A 412 38.09 34.67 28.41
N GLU A 413 37.56 35.89 28.53
CA GLU A 413 37.49 36.82 29.67
C GLU A 413 36.02 37.20 30.00
N ARG A 414 35.82 37.95 31.09
CA ARG A 414 34.58 38.70 31.34
C ARG A 414 34.91 40.19 31.19
N GLU A 415 34.02 40.98 30.61
CA GLU A 415 33.34 42.04 31.37
C GLU A 415 32.17 42.74 30.63
N LYS A 416 31.27 43.31 31.44
CA LYS A 416 30.46 44.53 31.19
C LYS A 416 29.65 44.63 29.88
N GLU A 417 28.44 44.05 29.87
CA GLU A 417 27.27 44.71 29.25
C GLU A 417 25.94 44.36 29.95
N GLU A 418 25.65 45.00 31.08
CA GLU A 418 24.42 44.75 31.88
C GLU A 418 23.14 45.39 31.30
N GLY A 419 23.00 45.41 29.98
CA GLY A 419 21.77 45.78 29.26
C GLY A 419 21.09 44.60 28.55
N SER A 420 21.86 43.65 28.01
CA SER A 420 21.37 42.61 27.10
C SER A 420 20.60 41.46 27.77
N ILE A 421 20.76 41.26 29.08
CA ILE A 421 20.24 40.06 29.78
C ILE A 421 18.69 40.00 29.75
N PHE A 422 17.99 41.12 29.86
CA PHE A 422 16.51 41.13 29.86
C PHE A 422 15.91 40.96 28.46
N THR A 423 16.47 41.64 27.44
CA THR A 423 16.04 41.49 26.05
C THR A 423 16.35 40.09 25.51
N THR A 424 17.54 39.55 25.81
CA THR A 424 17.93 38.18 25.46
C THR A 424 17.08 37.13 26.19
N LYS A 425 16.75 37.32 27.48
CA LYS A 425 15.77 36.46 28.19
C LYS A 425 14.37 36.54 27.58
N ARG A 426 13.88 37.73 27.22
CA ARG A 426 12.55 37.93 26.59
C ARG A 426 12.48 37.24 25.22
N ARG A 427 13.48 37.45 24.35
CA ARG A 427 13.61 36.80 23.04
C ARG A 427 13.74 35.27 23.14
N ARG A 428 14.47 34.74 24.14
CA ARG A 428 14.45 33.29 24.47
C ARG A 428 13.06 32.81 24.92
N LYS A 429 12.34 33.58 25.73
CA LYS A 429 11.00 33.24 26.25
C LYS A 429 9.90 33.34 25.18
N GLU A 430 10.10 34.13 24.12
CA GLU A 430 9.23 34.20 22.95
C GLU A 430 9.54 33.10 21.92
N ASN A 431 10.82 32.83 21.62
CA ASN A 431 11.18 31.66 20.80
C ASN A 431 10.72 30.35 21.45
N ALA A 432 10.77 30.23 22.78
CA ALA A 432 10.23 29.09 23.52
C ALA A 432 8.70 28.93 23.47
N LYS A 433 7.94 29.93 22.97
CA LYS A 433 6.49 29.81 22.73
C LYS A 433 6.14 29.23 21.35
N ARG A 434 7.02 29.37 20.35
CA ARG A 434 6.77 28.82 19.01
C ARG A 434 7.01 27.30 19.05
N LYS A 435 5.96 26.53 18.73
CA LYS A 435 6.04 25.06 18.74
C LYS A 435 7.02 24.59 17.64
N PRO A 436 7.90 23.60 17.92
CA PRO A 436 8.83 23.01 16.94
C PRO A 436 8.15 22.21 15.80
N TYR A 437 6.82 22.23 15.73
CA TYR A 437 6.03 21.51 14.76
C TYR A 437 4.69 22.22 14.57
N TYR A 438 4.04 22.00 13.43
CA TYR A 438 2.61 22.21 13.27
C TYR A 438 1.88 20.88 13.05
N MET A 439 0.56 20.94 13.01
CA MET A 439 -0.35 19.80 12.91
C MET A 439 -1.30 20.08 11.77
N VAL A 440 -1.44 19.14 10.84
CA VAL A 440 -2.42 19.21 9.77
C VAL A 440 -3.58 18.29 10.14
N ASP A 441 -4.80 18.82 10.11
CA ASP A 441 -6.01 18.03 10.27
C ASP A 441 -6.67 17.84 8.91
N TYR A 442 -7.56 16.85 8.82
CA TYR A 442 -8.42 16.69 7.66
C TYR A 442 -9.10 18.02 7.27
N LEU A 443 -9.04 18.34 5.99
CA LEU A 443 -9.71 19.47 5.38
C LEU A 443 -11.04 18.98 4.77
N PHE A 444 -12.13 19.40 5.40
CA PHE A 444 -13.45 19.38 4.78
C PHE A 444 -13.55 20.63 3.88
N PRO A 445 -14.15 20.50 2.68
CA PRO A 445 -14.65 21.64 1.91
C PRO A 445 -15.47 22.61 2.76
N LEU A 446 -15.41 23.90 2.43
CA LEU A 446 -16.31 24.89 3.03
C LEU A 446 -17.73 24.64 2.51
N ASP A 447 -18.69 24.54 3.44
CA ASP A 447 -20.11 24.24 3.22
C ASP A 447 -20.44 22.93 2.46
N ASN A 448 -19.44 22.22 1.92
CA ASN A 448 -19.57 20.95 1.20
C ASN A 448 -18.85 19.77 1.91
N ALA A 449 -19.04 19.63 3.22
CA ALA A 449 -18.37 18.59 4.04
C ALA A 449 -18.81 17.13 3.74
N GLN A 450 -19.51 16.88 2.62
CA GLN A 450 -19.99 15.57 2.16
C GLN A 450 -19.70 15.33 0.67
N ASP A 451 -18.74 16.07 0.10
CA ASP A 451 -18.29 16.01 -1.29
C ASP A 451 -17.98 14.59 -1.82
N THR A 452 -17.58 13.68 -0.94
CA THR A 452 -17.28 12.28 -1.28
C THR A 452 -18.51 11.38 -1.50
N ARG A 453 -19.73 11.91 -1.64
CA ARG A 453 -20.97 11.10 -1.73
C ARG A 453 -21.55 11.03 -3.14
N PRO A 454 -21.99 9.85 -3.62
CA PRO A 454 -22.56 9.64 -4.97
C PRO A 454 -23.75 10.54 -5.37
N HIS A 455 -24.45 11.12 -4.39
CA HIS A 455 -25.66 11.91 -4.60
C HIS A 455 -25.57 13.25 -3.84
N ASN A 456 -24.36 13.82 -3.75
CA ASN A 456 -24.15 15.13 -3.15
C ASN A 456 -24.56 16.24 -4.14
N PRO A 457 -25.54 17.11 -3.83
CA PRO A 457 -26.05 18.11 -4.77
C PRO A 457 -25.03 19.22 -5.07
N ALA A 458 -24.01 19.40 -4.23
CA ALA A 458 -22.91 20.34 -4.45
C ALA A 458 -21.70 19.70 -5.18
N GLY A 459 -21.82 18.44 -5.64
CA GLY A 459 -20.73 17.73 -6.33
C GLY A 459 -19.48 17.53 -5.49
N VAL A 460 -18.35 17.35 -6.16
CA VAL A 460 -17.01 17.30 -5.55
C VAL A 460 -16.43 18.72 -5.50
N ASP A 461 -15.72 19.07 -4.43
CA ASP A 461 -14.95 20.33 -4.35
C ASP A 461 -13.69 20.22 -5.24
N THR A 462 -13.83 20.56 -6.51
CA THR A 462 -12.75 20.43 -7.50
C THR A 462 -11.57 21.36 -7.21
N GLU A 463 -11.77 22.52 -6.58
CA GLU A 463 -10.66 23.40 -6.19
C GLU A 463 -9.79 22.74 -5.12
N LEU A 464 -10.41 22.28 -4.02
CA LEU A 464 -9.68 21.62 -2.94
C LEU A 464 -9.06 20.31 -3.43
N ARG A 465 -9.79 19.48 -4.18
CA ARG A 465 -9.25 18.17 -4.61
C ARG A 465 -8.13 18.31 -5.64
N SER A 466 -8.23 19.22 -6.62
CA SER A 466 -7.13 19.46 -7.57
C SER A 466 -5.88 20.00 -6.86
N ALA A 467 -6.01 20.98 -5.97
CA ALA A 467 -4.88 21.51 -5.20
C ALA A 467 -4.25 20.47 -4.25
N GLN A 468 -5.05 19.55 -3.71
CA GLN A 468 -4.54 18.41 -2.95
C GLN A 468 -3.74 17.46 -3.85
N ILE A 469 -4.21 17.16 -5.07
CA ILE A 469 -3.51 16.30 -6.03
C ILE A 469 -2.18 16.94 -6.48
N GLU A 470 -2.14 18.24 -6.81
CA GLU A 470 -0.90 18.94 -7.18
C GLU A 470 0.14 18.86 -6.04
N MET A 471 -0.30 19.09 -4.80
CA MET A 471 0.55 18.97 -3.62
C MET A 471 1.05 17.52 -3.40
N ARG A 472 0.21 16.52 -3.66
CA ARG A 472 0.57 15.10 -3.59
C ARG A 472 1.59 14.71 -4.67
N CYS A 473 1.48 15.23 -5.89
CA CYS A 473 2.45 15.04 -6.96
C CYS A 473 3.83 15.58 -6.56
N ALA A 474 3.90 16.78 -5.98
CA ALA A 474 5.15 17.33 -5.46
C ALA A 474 5.73 16.50 -4.29
N GLU A 475 4.89 15.95 -3.40
CA GLU A 475 5.34 15.03 -2.35
C GLU A 475 5.90 13.71 -2.90
N ILE A 476 5.38 13.22 -4.03
CA ILE A 476 5.90 12.04 -4.72
C ILE A 476 7.27 12.36 -5.33
N GLN A 477 7.44 13.49 -6.03
CA GLN A 477 8.74 13.93 -6.55
C GLN A 477 9.80 14.13 -5.45
N GLU A 478 9.43 14.73 -4.31
CA GLU A 478 10.35 14.91 -3.17
C GLU A 478 10.68 13.57 -2.48
N ALA A 479 9.75 12.63 -2.41
CA ALA A 479 10.03 11.29 -1.90
C ALA A 479 10.97 10.52 -2.85
N PHE A 480 10.73 10.57 -4.16
CA PHE A 480 11.60 9.96 -5.17
C PHE A 480 13.02 10.54 -5.15
N HIS A 481 13.17 11.85 -4.98
CA HIS A 481 14.49 12.47 -4.81
C HIS A 481 15.26 11.89 -3.60
N VAL A 482 14.58 11.63 -2.48
CA VAL A 482 15.21 10.99 -1.30
C VAL A 482 15.53 9.51 -1.56
N LEU A 483 14.76 8.80 -2.40
CA LEU A 483 15.10 7.43 -2.83
C LEU A 483 16.36 7.41 -3.69
N ASN A 484 16.52 8.36 -4.62
CA ASN A 484 17.76 8.52 -5.39
C ASN A 484 18.94 8.77 -4.46
N MET A 485 18.85 9.72 -3.52
CA MET A 485 19.91 9.93 -2.51
C MET A 485 20.29 8.65 -1.75
N ILE A 486 19.34 7.77 -1.44
CA ILE A 486 19.63 6.47 -0.79
C ILE A 486 20.33 5.50 -1.74
N ASN A 487 19.88 5.42 -3.00
CA ASN A 487 20.46 4.55 -4.04
C ASN A 487 21.87 4.99 -4.45
N ASP A 488 22.13 6.30 -4.45
CA ASP A 488 23.43 6.96 -4.70
C ASP A 488 24.41 6.83 -3.52
N GLY A 489 24.05 6.08 -2.46
CA GLY A 489 24.88 5.87 -1.27
C GLY A 489 24.87 7.03 -0.26
N GLN A 490 24.09 8.09 -0.47
CA GLN A 490 23.97 9.24 0.44
C GLN A 490 23.02 8.98 1.63
N GLY A 491 22.75 7.72 1.97
CA GLY A 491 21.81 7.31 3.01
C GLY A 491 22.10 7.87 4.41
N GLU A 492 23.39 8.05 4.77
CA GLU A 492 23.75 8.70 6.04
C GLU A 492 23.41 10.20 6.07
N GLU A 493 23.47 10.90 4.94
CA GLU A 493 23.03 12.30 4.85
C GLU A 493 21.51 12.42 5.01
N VAL A 494 20.76 11.50 4.40
CA VAL A 494 19.32 11.33 4.62
C VAL A 494 19.04 11.02 6.10
N ALA A 495 19.83 10.18 6.75
CA ALA A 495 19.70 9.85 8.16
C ALA A 495 20.01 11.04 9.09
N ARG A 496 21.02 11.83 8.76
CA ARG A 496 21.41 13.07 9.46
C ARG A 496 20.29 14.11 9.38
N ARG A 497 19.74 14.36 8.19
CA ARG A 497 18.65 15.33 7.96
C ARG A 497 17.29 14.87 8.50
N ASN A 498 17.02 13.56 8.59
CA ASN A 498 15.71 13.03 8.98
C ASN A 498 15.16 13.62 10.30
N LEU A 499 13.94 14.15 10.23
CA LEU A 499 13.19 14.74 11.34
C LEU A 499 12.42 13.71 12.18
N ARG A 500 12.24 12.45 11.73
CA ARG A 500 11.65 11.34 12.52
C ARG A 500 12.55 10.80 13.65
N LYS A 501 13.48 11.62 14.15
CA LYS A 501 14.42 11.35 15.26
C LYS A 501 13.88 11.76 16.66
N LYS A 502 14.55 11.28 17.72
CA LYS A 502 14.17 11.51 19.13
C LYS A 502 14.03 13.01 19.45
N GLY A 503 12.92 13.38 20.09
CA GLY A 503 12.60 14.76 20.48
C GLY A 503 11.51 15.39 19.59
N ASN A 504 11.53 15.07 18.29
CA ASN A 504 10.54 15.56 17.33
C ASN A 504 9.17 14.88 17.47
N LYS A 505 8.14 15.52 16.92
CA LYS A 505 6.73 15.17 17.08
C LYS A 505 6.34 14.05 16.13
N GLY A 506 5.76 12.97 16.68
CA GLY A 506 5.36 11.77 15.94
C GLY A 506 6.49 10.75 15.75
N SER A 507 7.73 11.17 15.94
CA SER A 507 8.95 10.37 15.83
C SER A 507 9.00 9.14 16.75
N SER A 508 9.87 8.20 16.40
CA SER A 508 10.30 7.13 17.31
C SER A 508 11.63 7.52 17.98
N SER A 509 11.92 6.96 19.16
CA SER A 509 13.21 7.16 19.82
C SER A 509 14.38 6.43 19.13
N LYS A 510 14.11 5.47 18.23
CA LYS A 510 15.13 4.80 17.41
C LYS A 510 15.44 5.60 16.13
N GLY A 511 14.52 6.40 15.60
CA GLY A 511 14.70 7.05 14.29
C GLY A 511 15.16 6.03 13.24
N LEU A 512 16.21 6.36 12.49
CA LEU A 512 16.92 5.48 11.55
C LEU A 512 18.17 4.80 12.16
N ILE A 513 18.40 4.91 13.48
CA ILE A 513 19.57 4.30 14.15
C ILE A 513 19.59 2.79 13.91
N GLY A 514 20.72 2.25 13.49
CA GLY A 514 20.92 0.82 13.23
C GLY A 514 20.45 0.34 11.85
N ILE A 515 20.24 1.26 10.90
CA ILE A 515 20.32 0.94 9.46
C ILE A 515 21.79 0.97 9.07
N ASN A 516 22.21 0.03 8.21
CA ASN A 516 23.45 0.15 7.44
C ASN A 516 23.08 0.69 6.05
N TRP A 517 23.66 1.81 5.62
CA TRP A 517 23.31 2.44 4.34
C TRP A 517 24.10 1.88 3.15
N ASP A 518 25.27 1.31 3.39
CA ASP A 518 26.05 0.59 2.37
C ASP A 518 25.29 -0.62 1.81
N ASP A 519 24.33 -1.15 2.58
CA ASP A 519 23.44 -2.23 2.13
C ASP A 519 22.31 -1.76 1.19
N TRP A 520 22.15 -0.45 0.95
CA TRP A 520 21.11 0.13 0.07
C TRP A 520 21.64 0.73 -1.24
N ALA A 521 22.93 1.06 -1.33
CA ALA A 521 23.50 1.70 -2.51
C ALA A 521 23.39 0.80 -3.76
N GLY A 522 22.83 1.33 -4.86
CA GLY A 522 22.58 0.62 -6.11
C GLY A 522 21.57 -0.54 -6.03
N ARG A 523 20.77 -0.63 -4.96
CA ARG A 523 19.84 -1.75 -4.70
C ARG A 523 18.41 -1.50 -5.17
N LEU A 524 18.05 -0.30 -5.59
CA LEU A 524 16.71 0.04 -6.06
C LEU A 524 16.71 0.18 -7.58
N TYR A 525 15.70 -0.38 -8.24
CA TYR A 525 15.32 0.04 -9.58
C TYR A 525 14.48 1.33 -9.43
N LEU A 526 14.97 2.43 -9.97
CA LEU A 526 14.37 3.76 -9.96
C LEU A 526 14.03 4.27 -11.38
N GLU A 527 14.32 3.47 -12.39
CA GLU A 527 13.96 3.66 -13.80
C GLU A 527 12.51 3.25 -14.09
N ASP A 528 12.05 2.12 -13.54
CA ASP A 528 10.72 1.52 -13.79
C ASP A 528 9.90 1.42 -12.49
N VAL A 529 9.54 2.56 -11.91
CA VAL A 529 8.80 2.62 -10.63
C VAL A 529 7.30 2.44 -10.85
N THR A 530 6.66 1.60 -10.03
CA THR A 530 5.18 1.51 -10.01
C THR A 530 4.58 2.63 -9.19
N MET A 531 3.56 3.32 -9.72
CA MET A 531 2.68 4.18 -8.93
C MET A 531 1.41 3.45 -8.48
N MET A 532 1.23 3.28 -7.18
CA MET A 532 0.07 2.60 -6.58
C MET A 532 -0.71 3.56 -5.67
N GLY A 533 -2.03 3.41 -5.60
CA GLY A 533 -2.77 4.13 -4.56
C GLY A 533 -4.21 3.69 -4.38
N HIS A 534 -4.76 3.98 -3.19
CA HIS A 534 -6.13 3.61 -2.81
C HIS A 534 -7.07 4.83 -2.77
N SER A 535 -8.29 4.70 -3.31
CA SER A 535 -9.32 5.74 -3.25
C SER A 535 -8.84 7.05 -3.90
N PHE A 536 -8.79 8.17 -3.17
CA PHE A 536 -8.17 9.42 -3.61
C PHE A 536 -6.65 9.29 -3.91
N GLY A 537 -5.98 8.28 -3.34
CA GLY A 537 -4.64 7.88 -3.75
C GLY A 537 -4.59 7.18 -5.11
N GLY A 538 -5.66 6.49 -5.52
CA GLY A 538 -5.81 5.95 -6.88
C GLY A 538 -6.00 7.09 -7.90
N VAL A 539 -6.79 8.11 -7.56
CA VAL A 539 -6.86 9.36 -8.33
C VAL A 539 -5.49 10.02 -8.49
N THR A 540 -4.71 10.06 -7.39
CA THR A 540 -3.33 10.59 -7.42
C THR A 540 -2.43 9.76 -8.33
N ALA A 541 -2.54 8.43 -8.28
CA ALA A 541 -1.78 7.54 -9.14
C ALA A 541 -2.12 7.74 -10.62
N ALA A 542 -3.40 7.87 -10.97
CA ALA A 542 -3.85 8.16 -12.34
C ALA A 542 -3.31 9.51 -12.85
N GLN A 543 -3.39 10.60 -12.06
CA GLN A 543 -2.83 11.89 -12.45
C GLN A 543 -1.31 11.82 -12.67
N VAL A 544 -0.60 11.06 -11.85
CA VAL A 544 0.85 10.83 -11.98
C VAL A 544 1.22 10.03 -13.24
N LEU A 545 0.36 9.11 -13.71
CA LEU A 545 0.55 8.45 -15.01
C LEU A 545 0.33 9.40 -16.20
N ARG A 546 -0.60 10.37 -16.07
CA ARG A 546 -0.91 11.39 -17.08
C ARG A 546 0.18 12.45 -17.23
N LEU A 547 0.82 12.86 -16.11
CA LEU A 547 1.91 13.84 -16.08
C LEU A 547 3.25 13.23 -16.54
N ARG A 548 3.29 12.77 -17.80
CA ARG A 548 4.37 11.91 -18.34
C ARG A 548 5.77 12.55 -18.28
N GLU A 549 5.87 13.87 -18.41
CA GLU A 549 7.15 14.62 -18.37
C GLU A 549 7.70 14.83 -16.95
N ASP A 550 6.82 15.09 -15.96
CA ASP A 550 7.19 15.20 -14.54
C ASP A 550 7.57 13.85 -13.90
N PHE A 551 7.10 12.75 -14.51
CA PHE A 551 7.14 11.39 -13.99
C PHE A 551 7.63 10.37 -15.03
N THR A 552 8.74 10.71 -15.72
CA THR A 552 9.42 9.84 -16.71
C THR A 552 9.85 8.49 -16.14
N TRP A 553 10.21 8.46 -14.87
CA TRP A 553 10.72 7.31 -14.08
C TRP A 553 9.61 6.39 -13.51
N ILE A 554 8.35 6.63 -13.88
CA ILE A 554 7.21 5.77 -13.52
C ILE A 554 6.77 5.04 -14.77
N SER A 555 6.82 3.71 -14.77
CA SER A 555 6.57 2.88 -15.95
C SER A 555 5.13 2.32 -16.00
N GLN A 556 4.54 1.96 -14.86
CA GLN A 556 3.16 1.43 -14.77
C GLN A 556 2.46 1.86 -13.47
N GLY A 557 1.14 1.64 -13.35
CA GLY A 557 0.40 1.96 -12.13
C GLY A 557 -0.80 1.07 -11.77
N ILE A 558 -1.17 1.10 -10.49
CA ILE A 558 -2.24 0.27 -9.92
C ILE A 558 -3.20 1.12 -9.08
N LEU A 559 -4.47 1.16 -9.52
CA LEU A 559 -5.53 1.97 -8.93
C LEU A 559 -6.44 1.10 -8.05
N LEU A 560 -6.27 1.16 -6.73
CA LEU A 560 -7.11 0.42 -5.79
C LEU A 560 -8.39 1.21 -5.47
N ASP A 561 -9.51 0.77 -6.03
CA ASP A 561 -10.86 1.31 -5.79
C ASP A 561 -10.92 2.85 -5.87
N ALA A 562 -10.44 3.40 -7.00
CA ALA A 562 -10.22 4.83 -7.18
C ALA A 562 -11.53 5.65 -7.14
N TRP A 563 -11.44 6.83 -6.54
CA TRP A 563 -12.56 7.78 -6.42
C TRP A 563 -12.67 8.68 -7.66
N GLY A 564 -13.09 8.11 -8.79
CA GLY A 564 -13.13 8.74 -10.12
C GLY A 564 -13.65 10.19 -10.16
N PRO A 565 -14.74 10.56 -9.46
CA PRO A 565 -15.27 11.94 -9.46
C PRO A 565 -14.35 13.02 -8.86
N ALA A 566 -13.20 12.67 -8.29
CA ALA A 566 -12.17 13.62 -7.88
C ALA A 566 -10.95 13.68 -8.83
N MET A 567 -11.00 12.99 -9.98
CA MET A 567 -10.04 13.22 -11.06
C MET A 567 -10.14 14.68 -11.57
N PRO A 568 -9.01 15.35 -11.86
CA PRO A 568 -9.04 16.64 -12.55
C PRO A 568 -9.69 16.52 -13.93
N GLU A 569 -10.50 17.50 -14.30
CA GLU A 569 -11.13 17.58 -15.62
C GLU A 569 -10.12 18.06 -16.66
N ASP A 570 -9.26 17.14 -17.11
CA ASP A 570 -8.40 17.32 -18.28
C ASP A 570 -8.77 16.29 -19.37
N SER A 571 -8.91 16.79 -20.60
CA SER A 571 -9.23 16.05 -21.82
C SER A 571 -8.26 16.37 -22.97
N SER A 572 -7.09 16.95 -22.68
CA SER A 572 -6.02 17.13 -23.64
C SER A 572 -5.33 15.81 -23.95
N GLU A 573 -4.94 15.60 -25.22
CA GLU A 573 -4.27 14.37 -25.68
C GLU A 573 -2.92 14.15 -24.97
N GLU A 574 -2.25 15.24 -24.57
CA GLU A 574 -1.00 15.23 -23.82
C GLU A 574 -1.13 14.57 -22.44
N HIS A 575 -2.32 14.66 -21.83
CA HIS A 575 -2.67 14.13 -20.51
C HIS A 575 -3.48 12.82 -20.56
N LYS A 576 -3.45 12.07 -21.67
CA LYS A 576 -3.91 10.67 -21.68
C LYS A 576 -2.92 9.74 -20.97
N ILE A 577 -3.44 8.66 -20.39
CA ILE A 577 -2.60 7.58 -19.84
C ILE A 577 -2.00 6.77 -21.01
N GLN A 578 -0.68 6.66 -21.05
CA GLN A 578 0.07 5.89 -22.08
C GLN A 578 1.03 4.88 -21.42
N LYS A 579 0.61 4.33 -20.28
CA LYS A 579 1.39 3.46 -19.40
C LYS A 579 0.49 2.34 -18.85
N PRO A 580 0.98 1.10 -18.69
CA PRO A 580 0.14 -0.02 -18.24
C PRO A 580 -0.55 0.25 -16.90
N ILE A 581 -1.81 -0.17 -16.81
CA ILE A 581 -2.73 0.20 -15.72
C ILE A 581 -3.58 -0.98 -15.26
N LEU A 582 -3.62 -1.23 -13.95
CA LEU A 582 -4.57 -2.15 -13.30
C LEU A 582 -5.50 -1.39 -12.35
N ALA A 583 -6.79 -1.34 -12.67
CA ALA A 583 -7.83 -0.85 -11.77
C ALA A 583 -8.52 -2.01 -11.03
N LEU A 584 -8.36 -2.05 -9.70
CA LEU A 584 -8.93 -3.06 -8.80
C LEU A 584 -10.06 -2.45 -7.96
N GLY A 585 -11.31 -2.57 -8.41
CA GLY A 585 -12.50 -2.01 -7.77
C GLY A 585 -13.13 -2.91 -6.68
N SER A 586 -13.97 -2.31 -5.84
CA SER A 586 -14.85 -3.01 -4.90
C SER A 586 -16.30 -3.03 -5.38
N GLU A 587 -17.05 -4.10 -5.09
CA GLU A 587 -18.44 -4.25 -5.57
C GLU A 587 -19.35 -3.09 -5.11
N ALA A 588 -19.14 -2.58 -3.88
CA ALA A 588 -19.88 -1.42 -3.39
C ALA A 588 -19.63 -0.14 -4.21
N PHE A 589 -18.40 0.06 -4.71
CA PHE A 589 -18.02 1.19 -5.58
C PHE A 589 -18.40 0.95 -7.04
N MET A 590 -18.34 -0.29 -7.53
CA MET A 590 -18.80 -0.68 -8.87
C MET A 590 -20.27 -0.28 -9.12
N HIS A 591 -21.11 -0.32 -8.09
CA HIS A 591 -22.50 0.12 -8.18
C HIS A 591 -22.69 1.66 -8.21
N TRP A 592 -21.63 2.46 -8.02
CA TRP A 592 -21.63 3.90 -8.28
C TRP A 592 -21.26 4.12 -9.75
N LYS A 593 -22.28 4.05 -10.63
CA LYS A 593 -22.15 4.19 -12.09
C LYS A 593 -21.19 5.32 -12.51
N ASP A 594 -21.43 6.53 -12.00
CA ASP A 594 -20.65 7.76 -12.27
C ASP A 594 -19.16 7.69 -11.83
N ASN A 595 -18.81 6.82 -10.87
CA ASN A 595 -17.42 6.49 -10.53
C ASN A 595 -16.86 5.37 -11.42
N PHE A 596 -17.68 4.37 -11.75
CA PHE A 596 -17.29 3.27 -12.63
C PHE A 596 -16.91 3.78 -14.02
N GLU A 597 -17.77 4.56 -14.68
CA GLU A 597 -17.54 5.16 -16.01
C GLU A 597 -16.27 6.03 -16.07
N ARG A 598 -15.91 6.69 -14.95
CA ARG A 598 -14.67 7.48 -14.87
C ARG A 598 -13.41 6.63 -14.74
N VAL A 599 -13.47 5.48 -14.06
CA VAL A 599 -12.34 4.55 -13.97
C VAL A 599 -12.21 3.73 -15.25
N GLU A 600 -13.34 3.31 -15.83
CA GLU A 600 -13.45 2.70 -17.16
C GLU A 600 -12.78 3.57 -18.23
N LYS A 601 -13.09 4.89 -18.27
CA LYS A 601 -12.42 5.84 -19.17
C LYS A 601 -10.88 5.86 -19.00
N LEU A 602 -10.34 5.76 -17.79
CA LEU A 602 -8.89 5.75 -17.58
C LEU A 602 -8.23 4.45 -18.08
N CYS A 603 -8.94 3.32 -18.00
CA CYS A 603 -8.49 2.06 -18.59
C CYS A 603 -8.59 2.09 -20.12
N LEU A 604 -9.64 2.69 -20.68
CA LEU A 604 -9.79 2.88 -22.13
C LEU A 604 -8.76 3.85 -22.71
N GLU A 605 -8.43 4.95 -22.01
CA GLU A 605 -7.36 5.88 -22.41
C GLU A 605 -6.00 5.18 -22.64
N ALA A 606 -5.74 4.10 -21.88
CA ALA A 606 -4.55 3.27 -22.02
C ALA A 606 -4.65 2.25 -23.17
N GLN A 607 -5.84 1.66 -23.43
CA GLN A 607 -6.05 0.78 -24.59
C GLN A 607 -5.99 1.57 -25.91
N ASP A 608 -6.57 2.78 -25.96
CA ASP A 608 -6.44 3.72 -27.08
C ASP A 608 -4.97 4.09 -27.39
N ALA A 609 -4.09 3.96 -26.39
CA ALA A 609 -2.65 4.19 -26.51
C ALA A 609 -1.83 2.92 -26.84
N GLY A 610 -2.48 1.76 -26.99
CA GLY A 610 -1.83 0.48 -27.30
C GLY A 610 -0.97 -0.07 -26.17
N VAL A 611 -1.38 0.10 -24.91
CA VAL A 611 -0.67 -0.46 -23.75
C VAL A 611 -1.60 -1.30 -22.84
N PRO A 612 -1.12 -2.42 -22.25
CA PRO A 612 -1.96 -3.33 -21.48
C PRO A 612 -2.70 -2.68 -20.31
N SER A 613 -4.01 -2.93 -20.26
CA SER A 613 -4.96 -2.24 -19.38
C SER A 613 -6.01 -3.20 -18.82
N TRP A 614 -6.20 -3.18 -17.50
CA TRP A 614 -7.15 -4.05 -16.80
C TRP A 614 -8.10 -3.25 -15.92
N MET A 615 -9.38 -3.60 -15.94
CA MET A 615 -10.38 -3.11 -14.98
C MET A 615 -11.14 -4.29 -14.39
N THR A 616 -11.06 -4.47 -13.08
CA THR A 616 -11.64 -5.61 -12.37
C THR A 616 -12.40 -5.21 -11.11
N THR A 617 -13.27 -6.08 -10.60
CA THR A 617 -13.97 -5.91 -9.30
C THR A 617 -13.82 -7.15 -8.44
N ILE A 618 -13.35 -7.01 -7.20
CA ILE A 618 -13.38 -8.09 -6.22
C ILE A 618 -14.80 -8.25 -5.68
N ARG A 619 -15.39 -9.43 -5.87
CA ARG A 619 -16.78 -9.74 -5.52
C ARG A 619 -16.98 -9.73 -4.00
N GLY A 620 -18.16 -9.30 -3.57
CA GLY A 620 -18.56 -9.20 -2.18
C GLY A 620 -17.79 -8.20 -1.33
N SER A 621 -16.94 -7.36 -1.94
CA SER A 621 -16.07 -6.42 -1.27
C SER A 621 -16.68 -5.02 -1.15
N VAL A 622 -16.05 -4.19 -0.33
CA VAL A 622 -16.45 -2.80 -0.05
C VAL A 622 -15.21 -1.93 0.09
N HIS A 623 -15.33 -0.61 -0.03
CA HIS A 623 -14.22 0.33 -0.18
C HIS A 623 -13.02 0.17 0.77
N LEU A 624 -13.26 -0.22 2.03
CA LEU A 624 -12.22 -0.41 3.04
C LEU A 624 -11.50 -1.78 2.96
N ALA A 625 -11.85 -2.65 2.00
CA ALA A 625 -11.26 -3.98 1.85
C ALA A 625 -9.75 -3.96 1.54
N ALA A 626 -9.27 -2.92 0.85
CA ALA A 626 -7.84 -2.68 0.61
C ALA A 626 -7.08 -2.16 1.85
N ALA A 627 -7.78 -1.78 2.93
CA ALA A 627 -7.20 -1.13 4.09
C ALA A 627 -7.14 -2.04 5.32
N ASP A 628 -6.15 -1.81 6.20
CA ASP A 628 -5.94 -2.57 7.44
C ASP A 628 -7.17 -2.57 8.36
N PHE A 629 -8.03 -1.56 8.25
CA PHE A 629 -9.32 -1.52 8.96
C PHE A 629 -10.17 -2.76 8.70
N ALA A 630 -10.10 -3.38 7.52
CA ALA A 630 -10.88 -4.57 7.23
C ALA A 630 -10.38 -5.83 7.94
N VAL A 631 -9.07 -6.05 7.98
CA VAL A 631 -8.46 -7.19 8.70
C VAL A 631 -8.39 -6.95 10.21
N LEU A 632 -8.31 -5.70 10.66
CA LEU A 632 -8.43 -5.35 12.09
C LEU A 632 -9.87 -5.50 12.58
N TYR A 633 -10.88 -5.04 11.84
CA TYR A 633 -12.27 -5.01 12.31
C TYR A 633 -13.24 -5.88 11.48
N PRO A 634 -12.97 -7.18 11.27
CA PRO A 634 -13.72 -8.02 10.33
C PRO A 634 -15.20 -8.21 10.70
N ASN A 635 -15.53 -8.21 11.99
CA ASN A 635 -16.93 -8.27 12.45
C ASN A 635 -17.68 -6.97 12.12
N TRP A 636 -17.03 -5.80 12.21
CA TRP A 636 -17.62 -4.52 11.85
C TRP A 636 -17.78 -4.40 10.32
N MET A 637 -16.79 -4.86 9.55
CA MET A 637 -16.89 -4.98 8.09
C MET A 637 -18.08 -5.84 7.67
N SER A 638 -18.24 -7.03 8.25
CA SER A 638 -19.33 -7.91 7.84
C SER A 638 -20.69 -7.42 8.33
N LEU A 639 -20.81 -6.87 9.55
CA LEU A 639 -22.11 -6.50 10.14
C LEU A 639 -22.60 -5.10 9.72
N LEU A 640 -21.74 -4.07 9.75
CA LEU A 640 -22.15 -2.69 9.47
C LEU A 640 -21.95 -2.32 7.99
N MET A 641 -20.75 -2.58 7.47
CA MET A 641 -20.36 -2.32 6.09
C MET A 641 -20.85 -3.41 5.12
N LYS A 642 -21.45 -4.49 5.64
CA LYS A 642 -22.07 -5.59 4.87
C LYS A 642 -21.13 -6.28 3.86
N SER A 643 -19.82 -6.28 4.14
CA SER A 643 -18.82 -7.06 3.40
C SER A 643 -19.20 -8.55 3.42
N LEU A 644 -19.26 -9.14 2.23
CA LEU A 644 -19.55 -10.57 2.01
C LEU A 644 -18.26 -11.38 1.90
N VAL A 645 -17.23 -10.85 1.23
CA VAL A 645 -15.90 -11.46 1.13
C VAL A 645 -15.20 -11.48 2.49
N ASN A 646 -14.30 -12.44 2.68
CA ASN A 646 -13.43 -12.50 3.85
C ASN A 646 -12.32 -11.44 3.76
N PRO A 647 -12.13 -10.57 4.77
CA PRO A 647 -11.12 -9.51 4.70
C PRO A 647 -9.68 -9.97 4.44
N LYS A 648 -9.30 -11.20 4.82
CA LYS A 648 -7.99 -11.75 4.46
C LYS A 648 -7.90 -12.10 2.98
N ARG A 649 -8.90 -12.82 2.44
CA ARG A 649 -8.92 -13.21 1.03
C ARG A 649 -9.08 -11.99 0.12
N ALA A 650 -9.84 -10.98 0.54
CA ALA A 650 -9.87 -9.70 -0.17
C ALA A 650 -8.47 -9.08 -0.29
N ILE A 651 -7.69 -8.98 0.80
CA ILE A 651 -6.31 -8.48 0.76
C ILE A 651 -5.41 -9.37 -0.11
N GLN A 652 -5.56 -10.69 -0.03
CA GLN A 652 -4.86 -11.63 -0.91
C GLN A 652 -5.14 -11.36 -2.38
N LEU A 653 -6.40 -11.26 -2.80
CA LEU A 653 -6.77 -10.97 -4.20
C LEU A 653 -6.16 -9.64 -4.71
N HIS A 654 -6.11 -8.59 -3.87
CA HIS A 654 -5.41 -7.34 -4.24
C HIS A 654 -3.90 -7.53 -4.47
N VAL A 655 -3.26 -8.46 -3.73
CA VAL A 655 -1.82 -8.74 -3.85
C VAL A 655 -1.56 -9.72 -4.99
N GLU A 656 -2.33 -10.80 -5.08
CA GLU A 656 -2.26 -11.84 -6.11
C GLU A 656 -2.46 -11.22 -7.51
N SER A 657 -3.49 -10.39 -7.73
CA SER A 657 -3.65 -9.64 -9.00
C SER A 657 -2.55 -8.62 -9.26
N ALA A 658 -1.99 -7.96 -8.24
CA ALA A 658 -0.88 -7.03 -8.43
C ALA A 658 0.42 -7.76 -8.84
N LEU A 659 0.67 -8.95 -8.28
CA LEU A 659 1.81 -9.79 -8.66
C LEU A 659 1.63 -10.38 -10.07
N GLU A 660 0.41 -10.77 -10.46
CA GLU A 660 0.11 -11.21 -11.85
C GLU A 660 0.41 -10.07 -12.84
N PHE A 661 -0.10 -8.86 -12.58
CA PHE A 661 0.19 -7.66 -13.37
C PHE A 661 1.68 -7.33 -13.43
N PHE A 662 2.42 -7.45 -12.32
CA PHE A 662 3.87 -7.23 -12.32
C PHE A 662 4.66 -8.24 -13.15
N ARG A 663 4.21 -9.50 -13.28
CA ARG A 663 4.84 -10.48 -14.20
C ARG A 663 4.64 -10.09 -15.67
N MET A 664 3.57 -9.36 -16.00
CA MET A 664 3.24 -8.95 -17.38
C MET A 664 3.81 -7.58 -17.76
N THR A 665 4.15 -6.72 -16.80
CA THR A 665 4.44 -5.29 -17.05
C THR A 665 5.81 -4.79 -16.61
N LEU A 666 6.47 -5.43 -15.62
CA LEU A 666 7.84 -5.07 -15.26
C LEU A 666 8.85 -5.85 -16.13
N PRO A 667 10.03 -5.27 -16.44
CA PRO A 667 11.13 -6.01 -17.03
C PRO A 667 11.48 -7.27 -16.22
N GLU A 668 11.70 -8.40 -16.89
CA GLU A 668 11.91 -9.71 -16.24
C GLU A 668 13.04 -9.69 -15.19
N GLN A 669 14.13 -8.98 -15.50
CA GLN A 669 15.28 -8.69 -14.62
C GLN A 669 14.91 -8.01 -13.28
N HIS A 670 13.71 -7.45 -13.14
CA HIS A 670 13.24 -6.81 -11.91
C HIS A 670 12.53 -7.80 -10.97
N HIS A 671 12.00 -8.91 -11.49
CA HIS A 671 11.20 -9.85 -10.71
C HIS A 671 11.64 -11.31 -10.77
N SER A 672 12.43 -11.76 -11.74
CA SER A 672 12.76 -13.18 -11.97
C SER A 672 13.39 -13.89 -10.75
N ARG A 673 14.17 -13.16 -9.93
CA ARG A 673 14.70 -13.65 -8.63
C ARG A 673 13.61 -14.00 -7.61
N PHE A 674 12.41 -13.45 -7.72
CA PHE A 674 11.34 -13.52 -6.72
C PHE A 674 10.05 -14.19 -7.24
N SER A 675 9.75 -14.08 -8.52
CA SER A 675 8.48 -14.52 -9.11
C SER A 675 8.22 -16.01 -8.94
N ARG A 676 9.27 -16.85 -8.90
CA ARG A 676 9.19 -18.29 -8.56
C ARG A 676 8.55 -18.60 -7.19
N ALA A 677 8.40 -17.60 -6.31
CA ALA A 677 7.78 -17.74 -4.99
C ALA A 677 6.49 -16.91 -4.83
N TRP A 678 5.97 -16.33 -5.91
CA TRP A 678 4.68 -15.64 -5.92
C TRP A 678 3.53 -16.68 -5.96
N PRO A 679 2.41 -16.45 -5.25
CA PRO A 679 1.30 -17.38 -5.19
C PRO A 679 0.43 -17.28 -6.44
N PHE A 680 0.76 -18.07 -7.46
CA PHE A 680 -0.05 -18.17 -8.68
C PHE A 680 -1.32 -19.01 -8.43
N GLU A 681 -2.43 -18.32 -8.13
CA GLU A 681 -3.73 -18.74 -8.69
C GLU A 681 -3.80 -18.12 -10.09
N GLU A 682 -3.36 -18.87 -11.09
CA GLU A 682 -3.30 -18.40 -12.48
C GLU A 682 -4.70 -18.06 -13.01
N GLY A 683 -4.83 -16.96 -13.76
CA GLY A 683 -6.09 -16.57 -14.37
C GLY A 683 -6.94 -15.58 -13.59
N LEU A 684 -6.41 -14.82 -12.61
CA LEU A 684 -7.18 -13.74 -11.96
C LEU A 684 -7.32 -12.50 -12.87
N LEU A 685 -6.35 -12.24 -13.75
CA LEU A 685 -6.39 -11.18 -14.77
C LEU A 685 -6.61 -11.70 -16.20
N THR A 686 -6.38 -12.99 -16.45
CA THR A 686 -6.39 -13.61 -17.79
C THR A 686 -7.56 -14.58 -18.04
N THR A 687 -8.65 -14.50 -17.25
CA THR A 687 -9.80 -15.43 -17.31
C THR A 687 -10.64 -15.28 -18.60
N THR A 688 -10.21 -15.93 -19.68
CA THR A 688 -10.91 -15.87 -20.97
C THR A 688 -12.21 -16.68 -20.99
N ALA A 689 -13.32 -16.00 -21.31
CA ALA A 689 -14.50 -16.55 -21.98
C ALA A 689 -15.09 -17.88 -21.44
N GLY A 690 -15.63 -17.87 -20.22
CA GLY A 690 -16.41 -19.01 -19.71
C GLY A 690 -17.18 -18.74 -18.40
N ALA A 691 -18.45 -18.35 -18.52
CA ALA A 691 -19.46 -18.26 -17.44
C ALA A 691 -19.17 -17.37 -16.19
N ALA A 692 -17.94 -16.92 -15.94
CA ALA A 692 -17.57 -16.16 -14.74
C ALA A 692 -17.85 -14.64 -14.83
N ASN A 693 -17.78 -14.06 -16.04
CA ASN A 693 -17.78 -12.59 -16.22
C ASN A 693 -19.17 -11.94 -16.25
N GLU A 694 -20.26 -12.69 -15.99
CA GLU A 694 -21.58 -12.06 -15.84
C GLU A 694 -21.66 -11.31 -14.50
N VAL A 695 -21.75 -9.98 -14.57
CA VAL A 695 -21.81 -9.09 -13.41
C VAL A 695 -23.21 -9.16 -12.78
N SER A 696 -23.33 -9.89 -11.68
CA SER A 696 -24.56 -9.91 -10.88
C SER A 696 -24.76 -8.61 -10.10
N PHE A 697 -26.01 -8.18 -10.00
CA PHE A 697 -26.46 -7.05 -9.18
C PHE A 697 -27.24 -7.49 -7.93
N ASP A 698 -27.18 -8.78 -7.53
CA ASP A 698 -27.93 -9.35 -6.39
C ASP A 698 -27.71 -8.60 -5.06
N PHE A 699 -26.49 -8.09 -4.85
CA PHE A 699 -26.09 -7.39 -3.63
C PHE A 699 -26.09 -5.86 -3.80
N ARG A 700 -26.65 -5.34 -4.90
CA ARG A 700 -26.71 -3.90 -5.20
C ARG A 700 -27.40 -3.12 -4.07
N PRO A 701 -26.76 -2.10 -3.48
CA PRO A 701 -27.38 -1.27 -2.45
C PRO A 701 -28.55 -0.44 -2.99
N ASN A 702 -29.48 -0.13 -2.08
CA ASN A 702 -30.41 0.98 -2.30
C ASN A 702 -29.59 2.29 -2.35
N GLU A 703 -29.96 3.23 -3.22
CA GLU A 703 -29.22 4.46 -3.59
C GLU A 703 -28.49 5.16 -2.44
N LYS A 704 -29.17 5.41 -1.31
CA LYS A 704 -28.60 5.99 -0.07
C LYS A 704 -27.34 5.29 0.48
N TRP A 705 -27.03 4.07 0.03
CA TRP A 705 -25.92 3.24 0.48
C TRP A 705 -24.95 2.81 -0.64
N VAL A 706 -25.12 3.32 -1.86
CA VAL A 706 -24.15 3.19 -2.97
C VAL A 706 -22.77 3.70 -2.52
N ALA A 707 -21.69 3.07 -3.01
CA ALA A 707 -20.31 3.25 -2.56
C ALA A 707 -20.03 2.81 -1.10
N ALA A 708 -20.99 2.94 -0.18
CA ALA A 708 -20.78 2.76 1.25
C ALA A 708 -20.87 1.29 1.73
N ARG A 709 -21.80 0.49 1.21
CA ARG A 709 -22.00 -0.92 1.63
C ARG A 709 -22.86 -1.71 0.67
N LEU A 710 -22.77 -3.04 0.73
CA LEU A 710 -23.66 -3.96 -0.03
C LEU A 710 -25.03 -4.16 0.65
N LYS A 711 -25.98 -4.68 -0.13
CA LYS A 711 -27.28 -5.21 0.31
C LYS A 711 -27.16 -6.73 0.45
N ILE A 712 -27.76 -7.31 1.49
CA ILE A 712 -27.70 -8.76 1.73
C ILE A 712 -29.14 -9.32 1.72
N PRO A 713 -29.58 -9.96 0.62
CA PRO A 713 -30.87 -10.65 0.58
C PRO A 713 -30.99 -11.70 1.69
N HIS A 714 -32.13 -11.71 2.40
CA HIS A 714 -32.40 -12.63 3.50
C HIS A 714 -31.27 -12.74 4.56
N GLU A 715 -30.63 -11.62 4.89
CA GLU A 715 -29.41 -11.54 5.71
C GLU A 715 -29.39 -12.44 6.96
N PHE A 716 -30.49 -12.48 7.73
CA PHE A 716 -30.60 -13.35 8.91
C PHE A 716 -30.42 -14.84 8.54
N LYS A 717 -31.11 -15.31 7.50
CA LYS A 717 -31.02 -16.69 7.00
C LYS A 717 -29.61 -17.01 6.50
N LEU A 718 -28.96 -16.08 5.80
CA LEU A 718 -27.57 -16.26 5.34
C LEU A 718 -26.57 -16.31 6.51
N ARG A 719 -26.68 -15.40 7.48
CA ARG A 719 -25.79 -15.38 8.67
C ARG A 719 -25.96 -16.63 9.54
N VAL A 720 -27.20 -17.08 9.78
CA VAL A 720 -27.47 -18.36 10.47
C VAL A 720 -26.93 -19.55 9.68
N ARG A 721 -27.12 -19.60 8.36
CA ARG A 721 -26.55 -20.67 7.50
C ARG A 721 -25.02 -20.68 7.54
N SER A 722 -24.36 -19.52 7.49
CA SER A 722 -22.90 -19.41 7.59
C SER A 722 -22.40 -19.85 8.97
N TRP A 723 -23.07 -19.42 10.06
CA TRP A 723 -22.73 -19.87 11.41
C TRP A 723 -22.88 -21.39 11.59
N ALA A 724 -23.94 -22.00 11.04
CA ALA A 724 -24.11 -23.44 11.03
C ALA A 724 -23.02 -24.15 10.20
N LYS A 725 -22.72 -23.65 8.99
CA LYS A 725 -21.64 -24.18 8.13
C LYS A 725 -20.26 -24.15 8.82
N ARG A 726 -19.97 -23.20 9.72
CA ARG A 726 -18.70 -23.16 10.49
C ARG A 726 -18.48 -24.36 11.42
N ARG A 727 -19.49 -25.20 11.66
CA ARG A 727 -19.36 -26.47 12.41
C ARG A 727 -19.07 -27.68 11.51
N ILE A 728 -19.14 -27.50 10.19
CA ILE A 728 -18.81 -28.50 9.18
C ILE A 728 -17.42 -28.17 8.64
N GLN A 729 -16.64 -29.15 8.19
CA GLN A 729 -15.42 -28.84 7.44
C GLN A 729 -15.79 -28.11 6.14
N PRO A 730 -15.21 -26.94 5.83
CA PRO A 730 -15.40 -26.31 4.53
C PRO A 730 -14.78 -27.17 3.43
N GLY A 731 -15.31 -27.02 2.21
CA GLY A 731 -14.89 -27.78 1.03
C GLY A 731 -13.41 -27.64 0.69
N PRO A 732 -12.91 -28.48 -0.23
CA PRO A 732 -11.55 -28.36 -0.73
C PRO A 732 -11.32 -27.01 -1.42
N ASP A 733 -12.32 -26.54 -2.17
CA ASP A 733 -12.26 -25.39 -3.10
C ASP A 733 -12.31 -24.01 -2.39
N VAL A 734 -12.30 -24.00 -1.06
CA VAL A 734 -12.34 -22.78 -0.23
C VAL A 734 -10.91 -22.30 0.05
N PRO A 735 -10.53 -21.05 -0.33
CA PRO A 735 -9.19 -20.51 -0.08
C PRO A 735 -8.77 -20.58 1.40
N ARG A 736 -7.47 -20.73 1.66
CA ARG A 736 -6.90 -20.96 3.00
C ARG A 736 -5.71 -20.03 3.25
N ASP A 737 -5.58 -19.52 4.48
CA ASP A 737 -4.35 -18.82 4.87
C ASP A 737 -3.17 -19.79 5.01
N GLY A 738 -1.94 -19.26 5.02
CA GLY A 738 -0.69 -20.01 5.24
C GLY A 738 -0.53 -20.65 6.63
N ARG A 739 -1.63 -21.08 7.26
CA ARG A 739 -1.72 -22.06 8.37
C ARG A 739 -2.79 -23.13 8.10
N GLY A 740 -3.26 -23.25 6.86
CA GLY A 740 -4.33 -24.16 6.42
C GLY A 740 -5.74 -23.72 6.84
N LYS A 741 -5.90 -22.53 7.46
CA LYS A 741 -7.20 -22.09 7.99
C LYS A 741 -8.08 -21.55 6.85
N PRO A 742 -9.31 -22.05 6.69
CA PRO A 742 -10.24 -21.59 5.65
C PRO A 742 -10.60 -20.12 5.80
N LEU A 743 -10.69 -19.45 4.66
CA LEU A 743 -10.99 -18.02 4.49
C LEU A 743 -12.37 -17.79 3.87
N ALA A 744 -13.32 -18.69 4.10
CA ALA A 744 -14.71 -18.51 3.69
C ALA A 744 -15.29 -17.14 4.13
N GLY A 745 -16.06 -16.52 3.24
CA GLY A 745 -16.83 -15.30 3.51
C GLY A 745 -18.19 -15.58 4.17
N LEU A 746 -19.12 -14.65 3.99
CA LEU A 746 -20.56 -14.88 4.19
C LEU A 746 -21.19 -15.55 2.97
N VAL A 747 -20.69 -15.17 1.79
CA VAL A 747 -20.84 -15.87 0.51
C VAL A 747 -19.46 -16.42 0.14
N ASP A 748 -19.46 -17.43 -0.72
CA ASP A 748 -18.27 -18.13 -1.20
C ASP A 748 -18.52 -18.44 -2.68
N TRP A 749 -17.59 -18.04 -3.54
CA TRP A 749 -17.71 -18.16 -5.01
C TRP A 749 -16.84 -19.30 -5.56
N GLY A 750 -15.96 -19.88 -4.73
CA GLY A 750 -14.87 -20.76 -5.18
C GLY A 750 -13.69 -19.99 -5.79
N ALA A 751 -12.50 -20.60 -5.75
CA ALA A 751 -11.29 -20.04 -6.36
C ALA A 751 -11.49 -19.68 -7.86
N GLY A 752 -10.72 -18.69 -8.35
CA GLY A 752 -10.86 -18.11 -9.69
C GLY A 752 -12.13 -17.27 -9.94
N ASN A 753 -13.22 -17.52 -9.21
CA ASN A 753 -14.52 -16.87 -9.43
C ASN A 753 -14.77 -15.66 -8.50
N GLU A 754 -13.77 -15.22 -7.74
CA GLU A 754 -13.88 -14.14 -6.74
C GLU A 754 -13.65 -12.73 -7.32
N ILE A 755 -13.22 -12.63 -8.58
CA ILE A 755 -13.01 -11.38 -9.32
C ILE A 755 -13.91 -11.39 -10.57
N TRP A 756 -14.48 -10.24 -10.92
CA TRP A 756 -15.00 -9.95 -12.26
C TRP A 756 -13.99 -9.14 -13.05
N VAL A 757 -13.74 -9.51 -14.31
CA VAL A 757 -12.93 -8.73 -15.25
C VAL A 757 -13.89 -8.00 -16.21
N HIS A 758 -13.80 -6.67 -16.26
CA HIS A 758 -14.62 -5.82 -17.13
C HIS A 758 -13.83 -5.35 -18.36
N ILE A 759 -12.56 -5.00 -18.16
CA ILE A 759 -11.59 -4.71 -19.21
C ILE A 759 -10.38 -5.61 -18.98
N SER A 760 -9.90 -6.20 -20.06
CA SER A 760 -8.60 -6.86 -20.19
C SER A 760 -7.96 -6.41 -21.50
N PRO A 761 -6.62 -6.44 -21.62
CA PRO A 761 -5.94 -6.28 -22.90
C PRO A 761 -6.27 -7.43 -23.86
N ASP A 762 -5.96 -7.24 -25.14
CA ASP A 762 -6.10 -8.29 -26.15
C ASP A 762 -5.00 -9.35 -26.04
N LYS A 763 -5.28 -10.54 -26.59
CA LYS A 763 -4.38 -11.71 -26.50
C LYS A 763 -3.00 -11.51 -27.13
N GLU A 764 -2.85 -10.52 -27.99
CA GLU A 764 -1.59 -10.21 -28.68
C GLU A 764 -0.75 -9.17 -27.90
N GLU A 765 -1.35 -8.49 -26.90
CA GLU A 765 -0.70 -7.44 -26.10
C GLU A 765 -0.01 -7.97 -24.82
N VAL A 766 -0.25 -9.23 -24.45
CA VAL A 766 0.25 -9.85 -23.20
C VAL A 766 1.03 -11.13 -23.51
N PRO A 767 2.26 -11.31 -23.00
CA PRO A 767 2.99 -12.56 -23.12
C PRO A 767 2.18 -13.75 -22.58
N ASN A 768 2.15 -14.87 -23.31
CA ASN A 768 1.28 -16.00 -23.00
C ASN A 768 1.77 -16.78 -21.76
N VAL A 769 1.39 -16.30 -20.57
CA VAL A 769 1.94 -16.73 -19.26
C VAL A 769 1.91 -18.25 -19.02
N SER A 770 0.98 -18.97 -19.66
CA SER A 770 0.86 -20.43 -19.56
C SER A 770 1.92 -21.21 -20.33
N GLU A 771 2.55 -20.65 -21.38
CA GLU A 771 3.57 -21.35 -22.18
C GLU A 771 4.96 -21.33 -21.53
N GLU A 772 5.18 -20.49 -20.50
CA GLU A 772 6.39 -20.50 -19.66
C GLU A 772 6.29 -21.48 -18.46
N ALA A 773 5.23 -22.27 -18.38
CA ALA A 773 4.90 -23.11 -17.21
C ALA A 773 4.90 -24.63 -17.47
N GLU A 774 5.12 -25.06 -18.73
CA GLU A 774 5.33 -26.46 -19.14
C GLU A 774 6.83 -26.79 -19.34
#